data_AF-A0A2D6HA61-F1
#
_entry.id   AF-A0A2D6HA61-F1
#
_cell.length_a   1.000
_cell.length_b   1.000
_cell.length_c   1.000
_cell.angle_alpha   90.00
_cell.angle_beta   90.00
_cell.angle_gamma   90.00
#
_symmetry.space_group_name_H-M   'P 1'
#
loop_
_entity.id
_entity.type
_entity.pdbx_description
1 polymer ?
#
loop_
_entity_poly.entity_id
_entity_poly.type
_entity_poly.pdbx_seq_one_letter_code
_entity_poly.pdbx_strand_id
1 'polypeptide(L)'
;MTTLDRRVLARYCEVVTHPVWDSDPVFVDPCRAPPTTANGCQLEAGGTMAGKVCTRRGRKKRSECRRRRDRRSGTRCGHPLCERLELRVLLSASVVAVNPVGDVHTAPLGTNLSATFDLAIDPASVTDRTFVAHALQQGALLGPAVNSLGVSGTTITLDPAADLNPGERVLTTVSAGIESGGSPANPYVWQFRAATQGGTGTFNIGQFSGRSNQFSRNTALGDLDGDGDLDAFVVNRANQGNEVYLNQGHAQGGTQGIFLTSGQALGQPGQSDSFDVALGDLDADGDLDAFIANSGGQPNRVYINEGGAQGGVPGQFVDSGQALGSSWTRRVRLGDLDSDGDLDAFVANGSSDPNRIWVNQGGTQGGTPGVFADSGQAMGLVGSFGVSLGDLDSDGDLDAFVANSAVADEVWTNQGGAQAGTPGVFTRNEPRFGSSESFDVELGDVDGDGDLDAYVVAALTRHDQLWINQGGAQNGTPATFANSGQTLGNATAYGVALGDVDADGDLDAFVVSRVLQDSRLFINQGGLQGGTTGTFTDSGQAMAPNAASYGVELVDIDGDGDLDAFISAAGFNQTWLNQNITPRVTEVLASGTAWSAAFLDRLKNDGLGDVGLSIPAGSAAQLDALAWTNIDRVMIRFNRPVTIHVDDLELTGVRGPNGVEDGNDAYTFSQFGVSTLPDGQFEAVWTLDAPIAADKLRLTLDGSSPNSVRDLFGTTMDGDWTDTVSSYPSGNGVAGGDFVYRLNVLPGDLDHSGVVDSSDEQSVRAVFGSFTAFGNYVARNDVDGNGFIVSKDVLLTRARDGDTLPAASPAAAMTSSAPSVTLMAGVVTEPTGQSVSADAQTATTTSAPSTQGMTHAPSGVIAPAPTHQPITADDDTFDAIEATVEGAAAPPSATTSVSARARKIWLRRAMAAHAWRGMRAGSSPTPDQRGGTAPSRAAHIGRAVSAQDRGQLSLLTSFNQRKSQYRLRVFGP
;
A
#
# COMPACT_ATOMS: atom_id res chain seq x y z
N MET A 1 28.48 37.59 -37.43
CA MET A 1 29.93 37.90 -37.35
C MET A 1 30.13 39.35 -36.90
N THR A 2 30.31 39.57 -35.60
CA THR A 2 31.19 40.58 -34.98
C THR A 2 31.09 40.39 -33.46
N THR A 3 32.23 40.55 -32.78
CA THR A 3 32.45 40.60 -31.31
C THR A 3 32.15 39.32 -30.50
N LEU A 4 33.10 38.38 -30.50
CA LEU A 4 33.31 37.48 -29.37
C LEU A 4 34.28 38.16 -28.39
N ASP A 5 33.83 38.34 -27.15
CA ASP A 5 34.58 38.97 -26.06
C ASP A 5 35.79 38.11 -25.65
N ARG A 6 36.96 38.73 -25.52
CA ARG A 6 38.24 38.08 -25.21
C ARG A 6 38.43 37.77 -23.72
N ARG A 7 37.34 37.66 -22.94
CA ARG A 7 37.41 37.40 -21.49
C ARG A 7 37.05 35.97 -21.05
N VAL A 8 36.62 35.11 -21.98
CA VAL A 8 36.25 33.71 -21.64
C VAL A 8 37.41 32.71 -21.81
N LEU A 9 38.44 33.05 -22.59
CA LEU A 9 39.59 32.15 -22.86
C LEU A 9 40.74 32.20 -21.83
N ALA A 10 40.52 32.76 -20.64
CA ALA A 10 41.55 32.91 -19.60
C ALA A 10 41.22 32.23 -18.26
N ARG A 11 40.21 31.36 -18.19
CA ARG A 11 39.88 30.58 -16.96
C ARG A 11 40.10 29.07 -17.05
N TYR A 12 40.58 28.53 -18.18
CA TYR A 12 40.79 27.08 -18.37
C TYR A 12 42.26 26.66 -18.53
N CYS A 13 43.21 27.40 -17.96
CA CYS A 13 44.62 27.01 -17.89
C CYS A 13 45.26 27.52 -16.60
N GLU A 14 44.74 27.11 -15.44
CA GLU A 14 45.46 27.30 -14.16
C GLU A 14 44.94 26.37 -13.05
N VAL A 15 45.21 25.05 -13.12
CA VAL A 15 45.43 24.20 -11.92
C VAL A 15 46.19 22.93 -12.35
N VAL A 16 47.52 22.99 -12.45
CA VAL A 16 48.42 21.90 -11.99
C VAL A 16 49.73 22.55 -11.57
N THR A 17 49.77 23.05 -10.33
CA THR A 17 51.03 23.32 -9.63
C THR A 17 50.93 22.72 -8.24
N HIS A 18 51.63 21.59 -8.04
CA HIS A 18 51.87 20.99 -6.73
C HIS A 18 52.50 22.00 -5.76
N PRO A 19 52.16 21.98 -4.45
CA PRO A 19 53.03 22.51 -3.42
C PRO A 19 53.99 21.42 -2.91
N VAL A 20 55.25 21.82 -2.74
CA VAL A 20 56.30 21.13 -1.97
C VAL A 20 56.43 21.82 -0.60
N TRP A 21 57.14 21.17 0.33
CA TRP A 21 57.59 21.53 1.71
C TRP A 21 56.71 20.87 2.80
N ASP A 22 57.21 20.10 3.77
CA ASP A 22 58.58 19.71 4.16
C ASP A 22 58.46 18.58 5.22
N SER A 23 59.27 17.51 5.13
CA SER A 23 59.91 16.80 6.27
C SER A 23 60.42 15.40 5.86
N ASP A 24 61.75 15.27 5.83
CA ASP A 24 62.56 14.03 5.89
C ASP A 24 62.04 12.99 6.92
N PRO A 25 62.33 11.66 6.84
CA PRO A 25 63.68 11.15 6.50
C PRO A 25 63.78 9.75 5.81
N VAL A 26 65.05 9.41 5.50
CA VAL A 26 65.63 8.06 5.31
C VAL A 26 65.56 7.42 3.92
N PHE A 27 66.68 7.53 3.22
CA PHE A 27 67.14 6.62 2.16
C PHE A 27 67.26 5.18 2.67
N VAL A 28 66.55 4.24 2.05
CA VAL A 28 67.00 2.86 1.87
C VAL A 28 66.68 2.41 0.45
N ASP A 29 67.74 2.20 -0.32
CA ASP A 29 67.76 1.54 -1.63
C ASP A 29 67.43 0.04 -1.45
N PRO A 30 66.56 -0.58 -2.29
CA PRO A 30 67.06 -1.77 -2.96
C PRO A 30 66.52 -1.97 -4.39
N CYS A 31 67.38 -1.73 -5.37
CA CYS A 31 67.43 -2.60 -6.56
C CYS A 31 67.97 -3.99 -6.18
N ARG A 32 67.11 -4.99 -5.96
CA ARG A 32 67.49 -6.43 -6.06
C ARG A 32 66.33 -7.29 -6.59
N ALA A 33 66.56 -7.88 -7.77
CA ALA A 33 65.75 -8.94 -8.35
C ALA A 33 65.98 -10.30 -7.63
N PRO A 34 65.07 -11.29 -7.78
CA PRO A 34 64.91 -12.45 -6.90
C PRO A 34 65.64 -13.71 -7.40
N PRO A 35 65.71 -14.80 -6.60
CA PRO A 35 66.05 -16.13 -7.13
C PRO A 35 64.93 -17.17 -6.96
N THR A 36 64.72 -17.93 -8.05
CA THR A 36 64.44 -19.40 -8.16
C THR A 36 63.16 -19.97 -7.50
N THR A 37 62.26 -20.63 -8.23
CA THR A 37 62.32 -22.06 -8.68
C THR A 37 61.37 -22.28 -9.89
N ALA A 38 61.79 -22.83 -11.05
CA ALA A 38 61.98 -24.25 -11.46
C ALA A 38 60.70 -24.99 -11.96
N ASN A 39 60.86 -25.69 -13.10
CA ASN A 39 59.95 -26.51 -13.92
C ASN A 39 59.25 -25.73 -15.07
N GLY A 40 59.39 -26.01 -16.37
CA GLY A 40 60.07 -27.06 -17.10
C GLY A 40 59.22 -27.43 -18.33
N CYS A 41 59.63 -27.07 -19.55
CA CYS A 41 59.32 -27.80 -20.79
C CYS A 41 60.14 -27.24 -21.97
N GLN A 42 60.79 -28.15 -22.70
CA GLN A 42 61.64 -27.93 -23.88
C GLN A 42 60.83 -27.78 -25.17
N LEU A 43 61.36 -27.06 -26.17
CA LEU A 43 61.72 -27.61 -27.50
C LEU A 43 62.31 -26.55 -28.46
N GLU A 44 63.56 -26.81 -28.86
CA GLU A 44 64.23 -26.66 -30.17
C GLU A 44 64.31 -25.33 -30.97
N ALA A 45 65.53 -24.76 -30.91
CA ALA A 45 66.55 -24.65 -31.97
C ALA A 45 66.31 -23.81 -33.26
N GLY A 46 67.20 -22.82 -33.45
CA GLY A 46 67.67 -22.41 -34.78
C GLY A 46 68.39 -21.05 -34.86
N GLY A 47 69.74 -21.05 -34.97
CA GLY A 47 70.48 -20.01 -35.72
C GLY A 47 71.46 -19.10 -34.96
N THR A 48 72.75 -19.35 -35.16
CA THR A 48 73.94 -18.77 -34.51
C THR A 48 74.51 -17.47 -35.12
N MET A 49 74.90 -16.55 -34.22
CA MET A 49 76.16 -15.77 -34.08
C MET A 49 76.93 -15.12 -35.26
N ALA A 50 77.12 -13.80 -35.16
CA ALA A 50 78.41 -13.03 -35.16
C ALA A 50 78.07 -11.51 -35.12
N GLY A 51 78.71 -10.56 -34.43
CA GLY A 51 79.99 -10.47 -33.75
C GLY A 51 80.73 -9.19 -34.20
N LYS A 52 80.90 -8.21 -33.28
CA LYS A 52 81.86 -7.06 -33.24
C LYS A 52 81.47 -5.67 -33.80
N VAL A 53 81.07 -4.79 -32.86
CA VAL A 53 81.79 -3.59 -32.36
C VAL A 53 82.65 -2.76 -33.35
N CYS A 54 82.33 -1.45 -33.49
CA CYS A 54 83.25 -0.35 -33.17
C CYS A 54 82.61 1.06 -33.16
N THR A 55 82.88 1.77 -32.07
CA THR A 55 82.55 3.16 -31.70
C THR A 55 83.42 4.22 -32.37
N ARG A 56 82.92 5.46 -32.58
CA ARG A 56 83.59 6.70 -32.10
C ARG A 56 82.79 8.02 -32.26
N ARG A 57 82.52 8.65 -31.10
CA ARG A 57 82.66 10.08 -30.69
C ARG A 57 82.51 11.22 -31.72
N GLY A 58 81.72 12.26 -31.35
CA GLY A 58 82.05 13.64 -31.74
C GLY A 58 81.04 14.78 -31.50
N ARG A 59 81.09 15.36 -30.30
CA ARG A 59 80.92 16.81 -29.96
C ARG A 59 79.55 17.53 -30.00
N LYS A 60 79.25 18.10 -28.82
CA LYS A 60 78.38 19.27 -28.52
C LYS A 60 78.61 20.47 -29.46
N LYS A 61 77.54 21.21 -29.78
CA LYS A 61 77.53 22.68 -29.83
C LYS A 61 76.11 23.26 -29.74
N ARG A 62 75.93 24.20 -28.81
CA ARG A 62 74.82 25.18 -28.74
C ARG A 62 74.93 26.19 -29.89
N SER A 63 73.80 26.64 -30.41
CA SER A 63 73.61 27.95 -31.08
C SER A 63 72.09 28.19 -31.18
N GLU A 64 71.48 28.99 -30.30
CA GLU A 64 71.40 30.45 -30.35
C GLU A 64 70.49 30.95 -31.48
N CYS A 65 69.29 31.38 -31.07
CA CYS A 65 68.21 31.89 -31.89
C CYS A 65 68.48 33.37 -32.25
N ARG A 66 68.62 33.70 -33.53
CA ARG A 66 68.70 35.08 -34.02
C ARG A 66 67.47 35.42 -34.86
N ARG A 67 66.70 36.39 -34.37
CA ARG A 67 65.67 37.14 -35.10
C ARG A 67 66.27 37.79 -36.36
N ARG A 68 65.60 37.62 -37.50
CA ARG A 68 65.61 38.62 -38.57
C ARG A 68 64.19 38.82 -39.10
N ARG A 69 63.71 40.06 -38.97
CA ARG A 69 62.60 40.63 -39.73
C ARG A 69 63.05 40.74 -41.18
N ASP A 70 62.21 40.32 -42.12
CA ASP A 70 62.14 41.01 -43.41
C ASP A 70 60.72 41.01 -43.98
N ARG A 71 60.38 42.13 -44.61
CA ARG A 71 59.07 42.52 -45.13
C ARG A 71 58.98 42.18 -46.63
N ARG A 72 57.78 41.78 -47.04
CA ARG A 72 57.16 41.89 -48.40
C ARG A 72 57.81 41.12 -49.55
N SER A 73 57.11 40.10 -50.04
CA SER A 73 56.70 40.02 -51.45
C SER A 73 55.50 39.08 -51.57
N GLY A 74 54.46 39.53 -52.28
CA GLY A 74 53.27 38.75 -52.55
C GLY A 74 53.56 37.73 -53.64
N THR A 75 53.29 36.46 -53.33
CA THR A 75 53.18 35.40 -54.33
C THR A 75 51.90 34.63 -54.01
N ARG A 76 50.92 34.69 -54.93
CA ARG A 76 49.72 33.85 -54.88
C ARG A 76 50.15 32.40 -55.13
N CYS A 77 50.02 31.54 -54.12
CA CYS A 77 49.92 30.11 -54.34
C CYS A 77 48.44 29.75 -54.37
N GLY A 78 47.93 29.40 -55.55
CA GLY A 78 46.66 28.69 -55.69
C GLY A 78 46.90 27.21 -55.38
N HIS A 79 46.30 26.72 -54.30
CA HIS A 79 46.14 25.30 -54.03
C HIS A 79 44.82 25.12 -53.26
N PRO A 80 43.92 24.20 -53.66
CA PRO A 80 42.65 23.97 -52.97
C PRO A 80 42.88 23.00 -51.80
N LEU A 81 43.68 23.39 -50.80
CA LEU A 81 43.87 22.63 -49.56
C LEU A 81 44.14 23.58 -48.37
N CYS A 82 43.41 24.69 -48.32
CA CYS A 82 43.17 25.42 -47.07
C CYS A 82 41.70 25.28 -46.73
N GLU A 83 41.27 24.03 -46.52
CA GLU A 83 40.11 23.79 -45.68
C GLU A 83 40.54 24.20 -44.27
N ARG A 84 39.84 25.17 -43.70
CA ARG A 84 39.96 25.53 -42.29
C ARG A 84 39.76 24.24 -41.50
N LEU A 85 40.81 23.67 -40.92
CA LEU A 85 40.65 22.88 -39.71
C LEU A 85 40.22 23.89 -38.63
N GLU A 86 38.93 24.21 -38.60
CA GLU A 86 38.30 24.63 -37.37
C GLU A 86 38.34 23.39 -36.49
N LEU A 87 39.25 23.40 -35.51
CA LEU A 87 39.21 22.47 -34.40
C LEU A 87 37.88 22.75 -33.67
N ARG A 88 36.79 22.14 -34.13
CA ARG A 88 35.54 22.11 -33.39
C ARG A 88 35.82 21.22 -32.20
N VAL A 89 36.08 21.84 -31.05
CA VAL A 89 35.87 21.17 -29.77
C VAL A 89 34.37 20.96 -29.71
N LEU A 90 33.94 19.75 -30.05
CA LEU A 90 32.58 19.33 -29.82
C LEU A 90 32.46 19.14 -28.31
N LEU A 91 31.65 19.99 -27.68
CA LEU A 91 31.33 19.90 -26.27
C LEU A 91 30.12 18.98 -26.15
N SER A 92 30.18 18.00 -25.27
CA SER A 92 29.02 17.22 -24.86
C SER A 92 28.12 18.11 -24.01
N ALA A 93 26.82 18.10 -24.29
CA ALA A 93 25.84 18.81 -23.47
C ALA A 93 25.69 18.10 -22.12
N SER A 94 25.64 18.86 -21.04
CA SER A 94 25.35 18.35 -19.70
C SER A 94 23.99 18.85 -19.24
N VAL A 95 23.26 18.01 -18.51
CA VAL A 95 22.09 18.43 -17.74
C VAL A 95 22.56 19.39 -16.64
N VAL A 96 21.85 20.51 -16.49
CA VAL A 96 22.11 21.54 -15.47
C VAL A 96 20.94 21.74 -14.50
N ALA A 97 19.76 21.24 -14.85
CA ALA A 97 18.58 21.24 -14.00
C ALA A 97 17.56 20.23 -14.52
N VAL A 98 16.84 19.60 -13.60
CA VAL A 98 15.68 18.74 -13.88
C VAL A 98 14.44 19.27 -13.16
N ASN A 99 13.27 18.97 -13.71
CA ASN A 99 11.98 19.18 -13.05
C ASN A 99 11.12 17.92 -13.26
N PRO A 100 10.57 17.32 -12.20
CA PRO A 100 10.84 17.59 -10.79
C PRO A 100 12.33 17.51 -10.43
N VAL A 101 12.73 18.19 -9.35
CA VAL A 101 14.11 18.12 -8.85
C VAL A 101 14.40 16.67 -8.44
N GLY A 102 15.64 16.21 -8.63
CA GLY A 102 16.06 14.89 -8.16
C GLY A 102 15.77 14.68 -6.68
N ASP A 103 15.34 13.46 -6.34
CA ASP A 103 15.08 12.93 -5.00
C ASP A 103 14.03 13.66 -4.16
N VAL A 104 13.34 14.66 -4.74
CA VAL A 104 12.17 15.28 -4.12
C VAL A 104 11.04 14.25 -3.96
N HIS A 105 10.34 14.30 -2.83
CA HIS A 105 9.24 13.38 -2.52
C HIS A 105 7.86 14.04 -2.47
N THR A 106 7.77 15.29 -2.92
CA THR A 106 6.55 16.11 -2.95
C THR A 106 6.25 16.64 -4.35
N ALA A 107 6.66 15.92 -5.41
CA ALA A 107 6.40 16.34 -6.79
C ALA A 107 4.88 16.34 -7.09
N PRO A 108 4.29 17.42 -7.64
CA PRO A 108 2.87 17.43 -7.96
C PRO A 108 2.48 16.32 -8.93
N LEU A 109 1.33 15.65 -8.73
CA LEU A 109 0.93 14.49 -9.55
C LEU A 109 0.88 14.76 -11.06
N GLY A 110 0.37 15.93 -11.46
CA GLY A 110 0.29 16.36 -12.86
C GLY A 110 1.53 17.13 -13.35
N THR A 111 2.71 16.88 -12.78
CA THR A 111 3.93 17.58 -13.17
C THR A 111 4.47 17.09 -14.51
N ASN A 112 4.92 18.02 -15.35
CA ASN A 112 5.74 17.67 -16.50
C ASN A 112 7.15 17.29 -16.06
N LEU A 113 7.75 16.35 -16.80
CA LEU A 113 9.14 15.95 -16.62
C LEU A 113 10.01 16.74 -17.60
N SER A 114 11.12 17.29 -17.15
CA SER A 114 12.02 18.05 -18.03
C SER A 114 13.46 17.99 -17.58
N ALA A 115 14.37 18.02 -18.56
CA ALA A 115 15.80 18.20 -18.37
C ALA A 115 16.26 19.43 -19.17
N THR A 116 16.96 20.34 -18.49
CA THR A 116 17.57 21.53 -19.09
C THR A 116 19.07 21.32 -19.21
N PHE A 117 19.61 21.60 -20.39
CA PHE A 117 21.01 21.41 -20.75
C PHE A 117 21.76 22.75 -20.82
N ASP A 118 23.08 22.69 -20.71
CA ASP A 118 23.97 23.85 -20.91
C ASP A 118 24.11 24.25 -22.40
N LEU A 119 23.79 23.33 -23.31
CA LEU A 119 23.83 23.48 -24.76
C LEU A 119 22.49 23.13 -25.40
N ALA A 120 22.22 23.67 -26.59
CA ALA A 120 21.01 23.35 -27.33
C ALA A 120 21.02 21.89 -27.79
N ILE A 121 19.87 21.23 -27.72
CA ILE A 121 19.69 19.82 -28.08
C ILE A 121 19.13 19.70 -29.49
N ASP A 122 19.55 18.68 -30.23
CA ASP A 122 18.94 18.31 -31.51
C ASP A 122 17.55 17.69 -31.28
N PRO A 123 16.45 18.31 -31.72
CA PRO A 123 15.13 17.75 -31.51
C PRO A 123 14.93 16.38 -32.16
N ALA A 124 15.71 16.02 -33.18
CA ALA A 124 15.60 14.72 -33.84
C ALA A 124 16.22 13.57 -33.05
N SER A 125 17.11 13.86 -32.09
CA SER A 125 17.72 12.86 -31.21
C SER A 125 16.91 12.60 -29.93
N VAL A 126 15.77 13.27 -29.76
CA VAL A 126 14.90 13.08 -28.59
C VAL A 126 13.72 12.21 -28.99
N THR A 127 13.70 10.99 -28.47
CA THR A 127 12.64 10.01 -28.67
C THR A 127 12.21 9.41 -27.34
N ASP A 128 11.15 8.62 -27.38
CA ASP A 128 10.65 7.74 -26.32
C ASP A 128 11.62 6.59 -25.94
N ARG A 129 12.85 6.61 -26.45
CA ARG A 129 13.94 5.67 -26.14
C ARG A 129 15.22 6.37 -25.69
N THR A 130 15.27 7.69 -25.78
CA THR A 130 16.45 8.47 -25.40
C THR A 130 16.15 9.46 -24.28
N PHE A 131 14.88 9.81 -24.09
CA PHE A 131 14.35 10.48 -22.90
C PHE A 131 13.20 9.62 -22.38
N VAL A 132 13.49 8.74 -21.43
CA VAL A 132 12.57 7.69 -20.97
C VAL A 132 12.22 7.94 -19.51
N ALA A 133 10.95 7.83 -19.16
CA ALA A 133 10.47 7.92 -17.79
C ALA A 133 9.72 6.64 -17.42
N HIS A 134 10.20 5.96 -16.37
CA HIS A 134 9.64 4.73 -15.82
C HIS A 134 8.87 5.07 -14.55
N ALA A 135 7.55 5.05 -14.62
CA ALA A 135 6.67 5.21 -13.47
C ALA A 135 6.46 3.81 -12.86
N LEU A 136 6.89 3.60 -11.61
CA LEU A 136 7.02 2.24 -11.07
C LEU A 136 5.68 1.52 -10.80
N GLN A 137 4.56 2.25 -10.81
CA GLN A 137 3.22 1.71 -10.65
C GLN A 137 2.41 1.72 -11.95
N GLN A 138 2.74 2.56 -12.93
CA GLN A 138 1.99 2.66 -14.20
C GLN A 138 2.75 2.12 -15.42
N GLY A 139 4.05 1.81 -15.30
CA GLY A 139 4.91 1.41 -16.43
C GLY A 139 5.66 2.59 -17.07
N ALA A 140 6.32 2.35 -18.20
CA ALA A 140 7.05 3.42 -18.89
C ALA A 140 6.07 4.40 -19.57
N LEU A 141 6.33 5.70 -19.41
CA LEU A 141 5.56 6.77 -20.03
C LEU A 141 5.91 6.87 -21.53
N LEU A 142 5.32 5.97 -22.32
CA LEU A 142 5.58 5.80 -23.75
C LEU A 142 4.29 5.94 -24.56
N GLY A 143 4.43 6.33 -25.84
CA GLY A 143 3.33 6.33 -26.81
C GLY A 143 2.04 7.01 -26.31
N PRO A 144 0.94 6.27 -26.09
CA PRO A 144 -0.33 6.85 -25.63
C PRO A 144 -0.29 7.40 -24.19
N ALA A 145 0.70 7.02 -23.38
CA ALA A 145 0.89 7.52 -22.03
C ALA A 145 1.55 8.92 -22.00
N VAL A 146 1.83 9.53 -23.15
CA VAL A 146 2.46 10.86 -23.27
C VAL A 146 1.63 11.77 -24.17
N ASN A 147 1.19 12.92 -23.62
CA ASN A 147 0.52 13.97 -24.39
C ASN A 147 1.48 14.68 -25.34
N SER A 148 2.70 14.97 -24.87
CA SER A 148 3.75 15.56 -25.72
C SER A 148 5.17 15.27 -25.20
N LEU A 149 6.09 15.06 -26.14
CA LEU A 149 7.54 15.03 -25.91
C LEU A 149 8.19 15.99 -26.90
N GLY A 150 8.96 16.96 -26.42
CA GLY A 150 9.52 17.98 -27.29
C GLY A 150 10.70 18.76 -26.71
N VAL A 151 11.37 19.50 -27.60
CA VAL A 151 12.55 20.32 -27.27
C VAL A 151 12.23 21.79 -27.50
N SER A 152 12.51 22.62 -26.49
CA SER A 152 12.44 24.07 -26.56
C SER A 152 13.80 24.68 -26.18
N GLY A 153 14.64 24.93 -27.19
CA GLY A 153 15.97 25.50 -27.00
C GLY A 153 16.94 24.50 -26.37
N THR A 154 17.13 24.61 -25.05
CA THR A 154 18.02 23.74 -24.26
C THR A 154 17.25 22.80 -23.35
N THR A 155 15.91 22.80 -23.39
CA THR A 155 15.09 22.01 -22.47
C THR A 155 14.29 20.98 -23.24
N ILE A 156 14.37 19.72 -22.79
CA ILE A 156 13.47 18.64 -23.17
C ILE A 156 12.31 18.63 -22.18
N THR A 157 11.08 18.45 -22.65
CA THR A 157 9.89 18.34 -21.80
C THR A 157 9.02 17.18 -22.26
N LEU A 158 8.61 16.35 -21.30
CA LEU A 158 7.64 15.27 -21.42
C LEU A 158 6.41 15.65 -20.57
N ASP A 159 5.24 15.57 -21.18
CA ASP A 159 3.92 15.83 -20.59
C ASP A 159 3.16 14.49 -20.52
N PRO A 160 3.02 13.88 -19.34
CA PRO A 160 2.29 12.62 -19.16
C PRO A 160 0.82 12.74 -19.57
N ALA A 161 0.23 11.65 -20.06
CA ALA A 161 -1.19 11.62 -20.45
C ALA A 161 -2.15 11.51 -19.26
N ALA A 162 -1.70 10.86 -18.18
CA ALA A 162 -2.38 10.76 -16.91
C ALA A 162 -1.50 11.35 -15.81
N ASP A 163 -2.12 11.75 -14.71
CA ASP A 163 -1.39 12.16 -13.51
C ASP A 163 -0.66 10.94 -12.93
N LEU A 164 0.48 11.18 -12.29
CA LEU A 164 1.22 10.16 -11.53
C LEU A 164 0.39 9.69 -10.33
N ASN A 165 0.61 8.45 -9.88
CA ASN A 165 -0.08 7.96 -8.68
C ASN A 165 0.48 8.62 -7.40
N PRO A 166 -0.33 8.79 -6.35
CA PRO A 166 0.14 9.27 -5.05
C PRO A 166 1.33 8.46 -4.51
N GLY A 167 2.40 9.14 -4.13
CA GLY A 167 3.62 8.51 -3.63
C GLY A 167 4.38 7.65 -4.64
N GLU A 168 4.03 7.67 -5.93
CA GLU A 168 4.72 6.90 -6.96
C GLU A 168 6.16 7.39 -7.16
N ARG A 169 7.10 6.45 -7.27
CA ARG A 169 8.47 6.74 -7.69
C ARG A 169 8.56 6.72 -9.20
N VAL A 170 9.25 7.71 -9.76
CA VAL A 170 9.51 7.81 -11.19
C VAL A 170 11.01 7.91 -11.41
N LEU A 171 11.54 7.06 -12.29
CA LEU A 171 12.94 7.10 -12.73
C LEU A 171 13.00 7.65 -14.15
N THR A 172 13.82 8.67 -14.40
CA THR A 172 13.94 9.29 -15.72
C THR A 172 15.38 9.27 -16.21
N THR A 173 15.57 8.88 -17.47
CA THR A 173 16.86 8.79 -18.14
C THR A 173 16.97 9.79 -19.28
N VAL A 174 18.07 10.53 -19.30
CA VAL A 174 18.68 11.16 -20.48
C VAL A 174 19.78 10.23 -20.97
N SER A 175 19.60 9.59 -22.13
CA SER A 175 20.59 8.63 -22.63
C SER A 175 21.64 9.28 -23.52
N ALA A 176 22.72 8.54 -23.79
CA ALA A 176 23.76 8.94 -24.75
C ALA A 176 23.24 9.07 -26.22
N GLY A 177 22.00 8.65 -26.49
CA GLY A 177 21.35 8.84 -27.79
C GLY A 177 20.97 10.30 -28.08
N ILE A 178 20.84 11.14 -27.04
CA ILE A 178 20.57 12.58 -27.20
C ILE A 178 21.82 13.29 -27.71
N GLU A 179 21.67 14.14 -28.73
CA GLU A 179 22.78 14.85 -29.36
C GLU A 179 22.70 16.38 -29.20
N SER A 180 23.86 17.01 -29.10
CA SER A 180 24.04 18.46 -29.20
C SER A 180 25.09 18.77 -30.25
N GLY A 181 24.68 19.41 -31.35
CA GLY A 181 25.59 19.76 -32.45
C GLY A 181 26.30 18.58 -33.10
N GLY A 182 25.68 17.39 -33.08
CA GLY A 182 26.23 16.13 -33.60
C GLY A 182 27.18 15.40 -32.65
N SER A 183 27.06 15.64 -31.34
CA SER A 183 27.82 14.91 -30.31
C SER A 183 26.89 14.46 -29.19
N PRO A 184 27.08 13.24 -28.64
CA PRO A 184 26.30 12.75 -27.52
C PRO A 184 26.32 13.70 -26.33
N ALA A 185 25.15 13.92 -25.74
CA ALA A 185 25.02 14.51 -24.41
C ALA A 185 25.59 13.55 -23.37
N ASN A 186 26.00 14.11 -22.23
CA ASN A 186 26.34 13.30 -21.07
C ASN A 186 25.04 12.66 -20.55
N PRO A 187 25.02 11.33 -20.38
CA PRO A 187 23.87 10.67 -19.79
C PRO A 187 23.59 11.20 -18.38
N TYR A 188 22.33 11.10 -17.98
CA TYR A 188 21.89 11.57 -16.68
C TYR A 188 20.61 10.85 -16.28
N VAL A 189 20.64 10.17 -15.15
CA VAL A 189 19.51 9.48 -14.54
C VAL A 189 19.14 10.20 -13.26
N TRP A 190 17.86 10.47 -13.06
CA TRP A 190 17.36 10.98 -11.78
C TRP A 190 16.03 10.33 -11.44
N GLN A 191 15.72 10.33 -10.15
CA GLN A 191 14.44 9.85 -9.64
C GLN A 191 13.74 10.93 -8.83
N PHE A 192 12.44 10.78 -8.62
CA PHE A 192 11.66 11.57 -7.68
C PHE A 192 10.43 10.76 -7.24
N ARG A 193 9.71 11.28 -6.25
CA ARG A 193 8.43 10.72 -5.80
C ARG A 193 7.32 11.75 -5.89
N ALA A 194 6.17 11.32 -6.40
CA ALA A 194 4.95 12.10 -6.48
C ALA A 194 4.35 12.35 -5.08
N ALA A 195 3.78 13.52 -4.85
CA ALA A 195 3.18 13.91 -3.58
C ALA A 195 1.95 13.06 -3.26
N THR A 196 1.67 12.87 -1.98
CA THR A 196 0.39 12.33 -1.52
C THR A 196 -0.67 13.43 -1.48
N GLN A 197 -1.95 13.08 -1.60
CA GLN A 197 -3.07 14.06 -1.53
C GLN A 197 -3.73 14.11 -0.16
N GLY A 198 -3.44 13.12 0.69
CA GLY A 198 -3.95 12.97 2.04
C GLY A 198 -3.19 11.88 2.79
N GLY A 199 -3.68 11.57 3.97
CA GLY A 199 -3.07 10.62 4.89
C GLY A 199 -3.16 11.15 6.31
N THR A 200 -3.32 10.25 7.26
CA THR A 200 -3.39 10.64 8.68
C THR A 200 -2.32 9.96 9.52
N GLY A 201 -1.45 9.19 8.87
CA GLY A 201 -0.54 8.26 9.52
C GLY A 201 -1.26 7.24 10.40
N THR A 202 -2.56 6.98 10.19
CA THR A 202 -3.39 6.11 11.04
C THR A 202 -3.95 4.96 10.22
N PHE A 203 -3.46 3.75 10.49
CA PHE A 203 -3.75 2.57 9.69
C PHE A 203 -4.83 1.69 10.32
N ASN A 204 -5.84 1.35 9.53
CA ASN A 204 -6.91 0.42 9.87
C ASN A 204 -6.81 -0.83 9.01
N ILE A 205 -7.27 -1.99 9.50
CA ILE A 205 -7.23 -3.21 8.70
C ILE A 205 -8.17 -3.11 7.48
N GLY A 206 -7.61 -3.27 6.28
CA GLY A 206 -8.35 -3.38 5.03
C GLY A 206 -8.91 -4.80 4.81
N GLN A 207 -9.80 -4.95 3.82
CA GLN A 207 -10.32 -6.27 3.45
C GLN A 207 -9.40 -6.94 2.41
N PHE A 208 -8.71 -8.01 2.79
CA PHE A 208 -8.03 -8.90 1.84
C PHE A 208 -8.82 -10.21 1.68
N SER A 209 -9.44 -10.41 0.50
CA SER A 209 -10.17 -11.64 0.17
C SER A 209 -9.31 -12.64 -0.63
N GLY A 210 -8.03 -12.77 -0.29
CA GLY A 210 -7.15 -13.84 -0.76
C GLY A 210 -6.84 -14.82 0.38
N ARG A 211 -7.44 -16.03 0.36
CA ARG A 211 -6.94 -17.13 1.20
C ARG A 211 -5.67 -17.70 0.58
N SER A 212 -4.54 -17.03 0.77
CA SER A 212 -3.27 -17.73 0.66
C SER A 212 -3.11 -18.56 1.95
N ASN A 213 -2.68 -19.81 1.84
CA ASN A 213 -2.16 -20.62 2.94
C ASN A 213 -0.63 -20.64 2.86
N GLN A 214 -0.05 -19.52 2.41
CA GLN A 214 1.26 -19.48 1.77
C GLN A 214 2.29 -18.72 2.59
N PHE A 215 3.56 -19.05 2.36
CA PHE A 215 4.71 -18.35 2.90
C PHE A 215 5.11 -17.22 1.93
N SER A 216 4.26 -16.20 1.84
CA SER A 216 4.57 -14.99 1.08
C SER A 216 5.86 -14.37 1.61
N ARG A 217 6.75 -13.99 0.70
CA ARG A 217 8.06 -13.42 1.04
C ARG A 217 8.15 -11.94 0.77
N ASN A 218 7.64 -11.52 -0.38
CA ASN A 218 7.53 -10.12 -0.73
C ASN A 218 6.40 -9.93 -1.74
N THR A 219 6.09 -8.68 -2.03
CA THR A 219 5.11 -8.26 -3.03
C THR A 219 5.65 -7.04 -3.75
N ALA A 220 5.22 -6.82 -4.99
CA ALA A 220 5.30 -5.52 -5.66
C ALA A 220 3.90 -5.16 -6.18
N LEU A 221 3.55 -3.88 -6.10
CA LEU A 221 2.24 -3.38 -6.53
C LEU A 221 2.39 -2.42 -7.71
N GLY A 222 1.42 -2.46 -8.63
CA GLY A 222 1.37 -1.68 -9.86
C GLY A 222 0.08 -1.98 -10.61
N ASP A 223 -0.33 -1.14 -11.55
CA ASP A 223 -1.46 -1.39 -12.45
C ASP A 223 -1.05 -2.46 -13.48
N LEU A 224 -1.38 -3.73 -13.21
CA LEU A 224 -0.90 -4.86 -14.01
C LEU A 224 -1.85 -5.19 -15.16
N ASP A 225 -3.13 -4.85 -15.05
CA ASP A 225 -4.13 -5.09 -16.11
C ASP A 225 -4.63 -3.82 -16.84
N GLY A 226 -4.10 -2.64 -16.48
CA GLY A 226 -4.33 -1.37 -17.15
C GLY A 226 -5.70 -0.76 -16.86
N ASP A 227 -6.34 -1.14 -15.75
CA ASP A 227 -7.65 -0.64 -15.34
C ASP A 227 -7.58 0.57 -14.38
N GLY A 228 -6.37 0.93 -13.94
CA GLY A 228 -6.07 2.04 -13.05
C GLY A 228 -6.10 1.70 -11.56
N ASP A 229 -6.51 0.48 -11.18
CA ASP A 229 -6.33 -0.02 -9.82
C ASP A 229 -4.95 -0.65 -9.64
N LEU A 230 -4.31 -0.45 -8.48
CA LEU A 230 -3.03 -1.11 -8.20
C LEU A 230 -3.24 -2.57 -7.81
N ASP A 231 -2.69 -3.47 -8.63
CA ASP A 231 -2.66 -4.91 -8.44
C ASP A 231 -1.43 -5.35 -7.65
N ALA A 232 -1.40 -6.63 -7.24
CA ALA A 232 -0.31 -7.19 -6.45
C ALA A 232 0.31 -8.43 -7.10
N PHE A 233 1.62 -8.39 -7.35
CA PHE A 233 2.43 -9.56 -7.68
C PHE A 233 3.09 -10.09 -6.41
N VAL A 234 2.67 -11.27 -5.93
CA VAL A 234 3.14 -11.87 -4.68
C VAL A 234 4.09 -13.03 -4.96
N VAL A 235 5.27 -12.98 -4.36
CA VAL A 235 6.26 -14.07 -4.43
C VAL A 235 6.22 -14.96 -3.19
N ASN A 236 6.28 -16.27 -3.43
CA ASN A 236 6.09 -17.29 -2.41
C ASN A 236 7.31 -18.20 -2.23
N ARG A 237 7.42 -18.74 -1.01
CA ARG A 237 8.46 -19.70 -0.61
C ARG A 237 7.90 -21.10 -0.40
N ALA A 238 8.79 -22.06 -0.15
CA ALA A 238 8.49 -23.42 0.26
C ALA A 238 7.81 -24.23 -0.86
N ASN A 239 8.25 -23.98 -2.09
CA ASN A 239 7.80 -24.64 -3.31
C ASN A 239 6.35 -24.29 -3.70
N GLN A 240 5.88 -23.13 -3.28
CA GLN A 240 4.60 -22.55 -3.68
C GLN A 240 4.82 -21.64 -4.88
N GLY A 241 3.89 -21.66 -5.84
CA GLY A 241 3.95 -20.77 -7.00
C GLY A 241 3.74 -19.32 -6.59
N ASN A 242 4.31 -18.40 -7.36
CA ASN A 242 4.00 -16.98 -7.24
C ASN A 242 2.59 -16.71 -7.78
N GLU A 243 1.95 -15.65 -7.30
CA GLU A 243 0.56 -15.36 -7.55
C GLU A 243 0.38 -13.90 -7.95
N VAL A 244 -0.57 -13.64 -8.83
CA VAL A 244 -1.01 -12.28 -9.18
C VAL A 244 -2.42 -12.10 -8.65
N TYR A 245 -2.63 -11.02 -7.91
CA TYR A 245 -3.92 -10.61 -7.39
C TYR A 245 -4.34 -9.33 -8.07
N LEU A 246 -5.53 -9.34 -8.67
CA LEU A 246 -6.11 -8.17 -9.30
C LEU A 246 -6.96 -7.42 -8.26
N ASN A 247 -6.73 -6.12 -8.13
CA ASN A 247 -7.56 -5.23 -7.36
C ASN A 247 -8.81 -4.88 -8.17
N GLN A 248 -9.94 -4.70 -7.51
CA GLN A 248 -11.21 -4.34 -8.18
C GLN A 248 -11.87 -3.12 -7.52
N GLY A 249 -11.08 -2.35 -6.76
CA GLY A 249 -11.54 -1.27 -5.90
C GLY A 249 -12.33 -0.21 -6.65
N HIS A 250 -11.90 0.15 -7.86
CA HIS A 250 -12.57 1.17 -8.66
C HIS A 250 -13.86 0.66 -9.33
N ALA A 251 -13.87 -0.61 -9.78
CA ALA A 251 -15.02 -1.21 -10.46
C ALA A 251 -16.27 -1.43 -9.59
N GLN A 252 -16.13 -1.42 -8.25
CA GLN A 252 -17.24 -1.68 -7.30
C GLN A 252 -17.79 -0.44 -6.59
N GLY A 253 -17.45 0.77 -7.06
CA GLY A 253 -18.02 2.02 -6.53
C GLY A 253 -17.19 2.69 -5.45
N GLY A 254 -15.85 2.58 -5.52
CA GLY A 254 -14.93 3.41 -4.74
C GLY A 254 -14.92 3.10 -3.25
N THR A 255 -15.05 1.82 -2.88
CA THR A 255 -14.78 1.41 -1.51
C THR A 255 -14.20 0.00 -1.49
N GLN A 256 -12.95 -0.09 -1.01
CA GLN A 256 -12.17 -1.28 -0.63
C GLN A 256 -11.26 -1.87 -1.71
N GLY A 257 -9.95 -1.88 -1.40
CA GLY A 257 -8.88 -2.65 -2.04
C GLY A 257 -9.04 -4.17 -1.90
N ILE A 258 -10.06 -4.71 -2.58
CA ILE A 258 -10.36 -6.15 -2.61
C ILE A 258 -9.51 -6.81 -3.70
N PHE A 259 -8.46 -7.47 -3.25
CA PHE A 259 -7.63 -8.31 -4.10
C PHE A 259 -8.27 -9.68 -4.37
N LEU A 260 -8.47 -10.00 -5.64
CA LEU A 260 -8.92 -11.31 -6.12
C LEU A 260 -7.78 -12.04 -6.83
N THR A 261 -7.67 -13.35 -6.62
CA THR A 261 -6.67 -14.13 -7.36
C THR A 261 -7.00 -14.13 -8.86
N SER A 262 -5.99 -13.84 -9.69
CA SER A 262 -6.07 -14.02 -11.15
C SER A 262 -6.16 -15.50 -11.57
N GLY A 263 -5.86 -16.43 -10.65
CA GLY A 263 -5.77 -17.86 -10.92
C GLY A 263 -4.46 -18.30 -11.58
N GLN A 264 -3.50 -17.38 -11.77
CA GLN A 264 -2.18 -17.67 -12.30
C GLN A 264 -1.32 -18.40 -11.26
N ALA A 265 -0.64 -19.45 -11.69
CA ALA A 265 0.36 -20.16 -10.90
C ALA A 265 1.71 -19.98 -11.58
N LEU A 266 2.46 -18.97 -11.15
CA LEU A 266 3.74 -18.58 -11.74
C LEU A 266 4.89 -19.32 -11.03
N GLY A 267 5.91 -19.70 -11.79
CA GLY A 267 7.01 -20.54 -11.30
C GLY A 267 6.82 -22.03 -11.54
N GLN A 268 7.85 -22.82 -11.22
CA GLN A 268 7.84 -24.27 -11.43
C GLN A 268 7.19 -24.97 -10.21
N PRO A 269 6.15 -25.80 -10.41
CA PRO A 269 5.52 -26.54 -9.31
C PRO A 269 6.54 -27.41 -8.57
N GLY A 270 6.64 -27.25 -7.26
CA GLY A 270 7.58 -28.04 -6.45
C GLY A 270 9.02 -27.51 -6.43
N GLN A 271 9.31 -26.38 -7.08
CA GLN A 271 10.65 -25.78 -7.19
C GLN A 271 10.63 -24.25 -7.16
N SER A 272 9.70 -23.63 -6.45
CA SER A 272 9.61 -22.16 -6.35
C SER A 272 9.97 -21.71 -4.92
N ASP A 273 11.19 -21.18 -4.75
CA ASP A 273 11.63 -20.50 -3.51
C ASP A 273 12.01 -19.06 -3.87
N SER A 274 10.99 -18.24 -4.11
CA SER A 274 11.11 -16.85 -4.50
C SER A 274 11.24 -15.97 -3.24
N PHE A 275 12.11 -14.97 -3.28
CA PHE A 275 12.36 -14.08 -2.14
C PHE A 275 11.96 -12.63 -2.40
N ASP A 276 12.02 -12.19 -3.66
CA ASP A 276 11.70 -10.82 -4.03
C ASP A 276 11.18 -10.73 -5.46
N VAL A 277 10.44 -9.66 -5.75
CA VAL A 277 9.96 -9.28 -7.08
C VAL A 277 10.14 -7.77 -7.25
N ALA A 278 10.56 -7.35 -8.43
CA ALA A 278 10.50 -5.96 -8.85
C ALA A 278 9.69 -5.86 -10.14
N LEU A 279 8.80 -4.87 -10.20
CA LEU A 279 7.99 -4.53 -11.37
C LEU A 279 8.63 -3.38 -12.15
N GLY A 280 8.50 -3.42 -13.47
CA GLY A 280 8.94 -2.36 -14.38
C GLY A 280 8.66 -2.77 -15.82
N ASP A 281 8.61 -1.83 -16.74
CA ASP A 281 8.51 -2.13 -18.18
C ASP A 281 9.88 -2.62 -18.67
N LEU A 282 10.04 -3.94 -18.82
CA LEU A 282 11.34 -4.56 -19.11
C LEU A 282 11.53 -4.77 -20.61
N ASP A 283 10.48 -4.97 -21.39
CA ASP A 283 10.56 -5.12 -22.84
C ASP A 283 10.16 -3.86 -23.65
N ALA A 284 9.94 -2.76 -22.94
CA ALA A 284 9.71 -1.41 -23.45
C ALA A 284 8.44 -1.34 -24.32
N ASP A 285 7.36 -1.94 -23.85
CA ASP A 285 6.07 -2.01 -24.53
C ASP A 285 4.97 -1.19 -23.82
N GLY A 286 5.29 -0.64 -22.66
CA GLY A 286 4.44 0.22 -21.84
C GLY A 286 3.70 -0.48 -20.70
N ASP A 287 3.78 -1.81 -20.55
CA ASP A 287 3.20 -2.51 -19.40
C ASP A 287 4.24 -2.96 -18.36
N LEU A 288 3.77 -3.28 -17.15
CA LEU A 288 4.65 -3.71 -16.07
C LEU A 288 4.94 -5.22 -16.16
N ASP A 289 6.22 -5.55 -16.37
CA ASP A 289 6.79 -6.89 -16.30
C ASP A 289 7.31 -7.19 -14.89
N ALA A 290 7.68 -8.46 -14.63
CA ALA A 290 8.20 -8.89 -13.33
C ALA A 290 9.58 -9.58 -13.41
N PHE A 291 10.55 -9.04 -12.65
CA PHE A 291 11.82 -9.73 -12.37
C PHE A 291 11.76 -10.44 -11.03
N ILE A 292 11.94 -11.76 -11.01
CA ILE A 292 11.81 -12.60 -9.82
C ILE A 292 13.18 -13.05 -9.31
N ALA A 293 13.48 -12.69 -8.06
CA ALA A 293 14.64 -13.18 -7.32
C ALA A 293 14.34 -14.55 -6.69
N ASN A 294 15.03 -15.58 -7.20
CA ASN A 294 14.91 -16.94 -6.69
C ASN A 294 16.09 -17.33 -5.81
N SER A 295 15.86 -18.26 -4.89
CA SER A 295 16.86 -18.76 -3.95
C SER A 295 17.06 -20.27 -4.05
N GLY A 296 17.93 -20.82 -3.20
CA GLY A 296 18.17 -22.26 -3.15
C GLY A 296 18.89 -22.82 -4.38
N GLY A 297 19.61 -21.98 -5.12
CA GLY A 297 20.32 -22.36 -6.34
C GLY A 297 19.47 -22.36 -7.61
N GLN A 298 18.23 -21.85 -7.53
CA GLN A 298 17.35 -21.65 -8.67
C GLN A 298 17.75 -20.36 -9.42
N PRO A 299 17.65 -20.34 -10.76
CA PRO A 299 17.91 -19.12 -11.52
C PRO A 299 16.84 -18.06 -11.24
N ASN A 300 17.22 -16.79 -11.25
CA ASN A 300 16.26 -15.69 -11.33
C ASN A 300 15.51 -15.75 -12.67
N ARG A 301 14.28 -15.21 -12.69
CA ARG A 301 13.36 -15.32 -13.82
C ARG A 301 12.79 -13.96 -14.19
N VAL A 302 12.44 -13.81 -15.46
CA VAL A 302 11.73 -12.64 -15.98
C VAL A 302 10.40 -13.13 -16.54
N TYR A 303 9.31 -12.56 -16.07
CA TYR A 303 7.96 -12.78 -16.55
C TYR A 303 7.50 -11.54 -17.31
N ILE A 304 7.07 -11.74 -18.53
CA ILE A 304 6.54 -10.68 -19.38
C ILE A 304 5.03 -10.62 -19.22
N ASN A 305 4.49 -9.43 -19.02
CA ASN A 305 3.05 -9.20 -19.06
C ASN A 305 2.63 -9.16 -20.53
N GLU A 306 1.64 -9.97 -20.90
CA GLU A 306 1.18 -10.03 -22.30
C GLU A 306 0.18 -8.90 -22.61
N GLY A 307 0.15 -7.83 -21.82
CA GLY A 307 -0.75 -6.69 -21.97
C GLY A 307 -0.30 -5.71 -23.04
N GLY A 308 -0.66 -4.43 -22.87
CA GLY A 308 -0.06 -3.32 -23.61
C GLY A 308 0.05 -3.46 -25.14
N ALA A 309 1.23 -3.17 -25.66
CA ALA A 309 1.53 -3.18 -27.10
C ALA A 309 1.76 -4.58 -27.68
N GLN A 310 1.95 -5.61 -26.83
CA GLN A 310 1.99 -7.02 -27.24
C GLN A 310 0.63 -7.56 -27.71
N GLY A 311 -0.48 -6.96 -27.25
CA GLY A 311 -1.83 -7.26 -27.73
C GLY A 311 -2.39 -8.59 -27.23
N GLY A 312 -1.85 -9.13 -26.14
CA GLY A 312 -2.42 -10.25 -25.40
C GLY A 312 -3.47 -9.79 -24.38
N VAL A 313 -3.53 -10.44 -23.22
CA VAL A 313 -4.48 -10.12 -22.16
C VAL A 313 -3.72 -9.42 -21.03
N PRO A 314 -3.99 -8.13 -20.75
CA PRO A 314 -3.39 -7.44 -19.63
C PRO A 314 -3.53 -8.21 -18.31
N GLY A 315 -2.49 -8.14 -17.48
CA GLY A 315 -2.40 -8.85 -16.21
C GLY A 315 -2.07 -10.34 -16.34
N GLN A 316 -1.85 -10.87 -17.55
CA GLN A 316 -1.38 -12.26 -17.75
C GLN A 316 0.13 -12.31 -17.95
N PHE A 317 0.82 -13.04 -17.09
CA PHE A 317 2.27 -13.15 -17.08
C PHE A 317 2.76 -14.47 -17.71
N VAL A 318 3.79 -14.37 -18.55
CA VAL A 318 4.44 -15.50 -19.20
C VAL A 318 5.93 -15.52 -18.89
N ASP A 319 6.47 -16.69 -18.53
CA ASP A 319 7.92 -16.87 -18.33
C ASP A 319 8.65 -16.65 -19.66
N SER A 320 9.52 -15.64 -19.70
CA SER A 320 10.38 -15.33 -20.86
C SER A 320 11.31 -16.50 -21.26
N GLY A 321 11.47 -17.48 -20.38
CA GLY A 321 12.36 -18.63 -20.56
C GLY A 321 13.80 -18.36 -20.15
N GLN A 322 14.09 -17.14 -19.68
CA GLN A 322 15.42 -16.77 -19.20
C GLN A 322 15.77 -17.48 -17.90
N ALA A 323 17.05 -17.79 -17.73
CA ALA A 323 17.59 -18.41 -16.52
C ALA A 323 18.83 -17.63 -16.09
N LEU A 324 18.63 -16.68 -15.17
CA LEU A 324 19.63 -15.68 -14.81
C LEU A 324 20.35 -16.10 -13.52
N GLY A 325 21.56 -16.64 -13.69
CA GLY A 325 22.42 -17.08 -12.59
C GLY A 325 21.90 -18.33 -11.86
N SER A 326 22.49 -18.63 -10.71
CA SER A 326 22.07 -19.74 -9.83
C SER A 326 22.43 -19.47 -8.37
N SER A 327 22.49 -18.19 -8.00
CA SER A 327 22.87 -17.75 -6.66
C SER A 327 21.69 -17.80 -5.70
N TRP A 328 21.95 -17.54 -4.43
CA TRP A 328 20.90 -17.44 -3.42
C TRP A 328 20.36 -16.01 -3.37
N THR A 329 19.68 -15.57 -4.42
CA THR A 329 19.18 -14.20 -4.53
C THR A 329 18.18 -13.90 -3.42
N ARG A 330 18.29 -12.71 -2.83
CA ARG A 330 17.49 -12.26 -1.68
C ARG A 330 16.68 -11.01 -1.95
N ARG A 331 17.20 -10.13 -2.80
CA ARG A 331 16.58 -8.85 -3.16
C ARG A 331 16.90 -8.54 -4.62
N VAL A 332 15.98 -7.87 -5.30
CA VAL A 332 16.20 -7.26 -6.62
C VAL A 332 15.68 -5.82 -6.61
N ARG A 333 16.40 -4.94 -7.28
CA ARG A 333 15.94 -3.58 -7.60
C ARG A 333 16.21 -3.32 -9.08
N LEU A 334 15.24 -2.68 -9.72
CA LEU A 334 15.32 -2.26 -11.11
C LEU A 334 15.76 -0.80 -11.18
N GLY A 335 16.55 -0.47 -12.19
CA GLY A 335 17.01 0.88 -12.48
C GLY A 335 17.87 0.88 -13.73
N ASP A 336 17.97 2.02 -14.41
CA ASP A 336 18.83 2.17 -15.57
C ASP A 336 20.28 2.42 -15.10
N LEU A 337 21.10 1.37 -15.07
CA LEU A 337 22.44 1.40 -14.45
C LEU A 337 23.55 1.72 -15.46
N ASP A 338 23.22 1.72 -16.75
CA ASP A 338 24.14 2.09 -17.83
C ASP A 338 23.70 3.32 -18.64
N SER A 339 22.61 3.95 -18.21
CA SER A 339 22.01 5.18 -18.73
C SER A 339 21.61 5.06 -20.20
N ASP A 340 21.04 3.92 -20.59
CA ASP A 340 20.65 3.65 -21.96
C ASP A 340 19.15 3.72 -22.25
N GLY A 341 18.33 3.90 -21.20
CA GLY A 341 16.89 4.05 -21.24
C GLY A 341 16.13 2.81 -20.79
N ASP A 342 16.77 1.64 -20.72
CA ASP A 342 16.13 0.41 -20.29
C ASP A 342 16.42 0.09 -18.82
N LEU A 343 15.48 -0.58 -18.14
CA LEU A 343 15.67 -0.98 -16.75
C LEU A 343 16.58 -2.22 -16.66
N ASP A 344 17.71 -2.06 -15.98
CA ASP A 344 18.60 -3.15 -15.54
C ASP A 344 18.18 -3.70 -14.18
N ALA A 345 18.74 -4.85 -13.79
CA ALA A 345 18.49 -5.45 -12.48
C ALA A 345 19.77 -5.59 -11.66
N PHE A 346 19.80 -4.94 -10.48
CA PHE A 346 20.77 -5.23 -9.43
C PHE A 346 20.22 -6.32 -8.51
N VAL A 347 20.97 -7.42 -8.35
CA VAL A 347 20.56 -8.53 -7.49
C VAL A 347 21.49 -8.72 -6.29
N ALA A 348 20.91 -8.66 -5.10
CA ALA A 348 21.60 -8.94 -3.83
C ALA A 348 21.59 -10.44 -3.56
N ASN A 349 22.77 -11.04 -3.46
CA ASN A 349 22.97 -12.48 -3.32
C ASN A 349 23.40 -12.84 -1.90
N GLY A 350 22.74 -13.85 -1.33
CA GLY A 350 23.06 -14.42 -0.03
C GLY A 350 24.17 -15.47 -0.08
N SER A 351 24.46 -16.07 1.08
CA SER A 351 25.33 -17.27 1.20
C SER A 351 26.78 -17.11 0.69
N SER A 352 27.32 -15.89 0.69
CA SER A 352 28.67 -15.51 0.20
C SER A 352 28.83 -15.49 -1.31
N ASP A 353 27.74 -15.59 -2.06
CA ASP A 353 27.74 -15.27 -3.49
C ASP A 353 27.85 -13.76 -3.67
N PRO A 354 28.65 -13.26 -4.63
CA PRO A 354 28.73 -11.83 -4.91
C PRO A 354 27.43 -11.31 -5.52
N ASN A 355 27.08 -10.05 -5.23
CA ASN A 355 26.00 -9.33 -5.89
C ASN A 355 26.32 -9.15 -7.39
N ARG A 356 25.29 -9.08 -8.22
CA ARG A 356 25.40 -9.05 -9.69
C ARG A 356 24.51 -7.96 -10.29
N ILE A 357 24.88 -7.52 -11.49
CA ILE A 357 24.05 -6.68 -12.35
C ILE A 357 23.72 -7.48 -13.61
N TRP A 358 22.43 -7.56 -13.91
CA TRP A 358 21.90 -8.07 -15.15
C TRP A 358 21.46 -6.88 -16.00
N VAL A 359 22.08 -6.76 -17.16
CA VAL A 359 21.90 -5.63 -18.07
C VAL A 359 20.83 -5.98 -19.08
N ASN A 360 19.82 -5.14 -19.20
CA ASN A 360 18.80 -5.28 -20.23
C ASN A 360 19.43 -4.95 -21.59
N GLN A 361 19.25 -5.81 -22.57
CA GLN A 361 19.98 -5.74 -23.83
C GLN A 361 19.26 -4.90 -24.89
N GLY A 362 18.29 -4.06 -24.54
CA GLY A 362 17.61 -3.19 -25.50
C GLY A 362 18.38 -1.88 -25.76
N GLY A 363 17.70 -0.74 -25.81
CA GLY A 363 18.31 0.59 -25.81
C GLY A 363 19.52 0.77 -26.72
N THR A 364 20.63 1.23 -26.13
CA THR A 364 21.90 1.43 -26.84
C THR A 364 22.77 0.18 -26.90
N GLN A 365 22.43 -0.87 -26.14
CA GLN A 365 23.03 -2.20 -26.26
C GLN A 365 22.78 -2.84 -27.63
N GLY A 366 21.66 -2.48 -28.28
CA GLY A 366 21.33 -2.92 -29.64
C GLY A 366 20.92 -4.38 -29.77
N GLY A 367 20.56 -5.02 -28.66
CA GLY A 367 19.91 -6.33 -28.60
C GLY A 367 18.38 -6.21 -28.54
N THR A 368 17.74 -7.12 -27.82
CA THR A 368 16.28 -7.15 -27.65
C THR A 368 15.95 -6.68 -26.23
N PRO A 369 15.12 -5.63 -26.05
CA PRO A 369 14.55 -5.30 -24.75
C PRO A 369 13.92 -6.52 -24.07
N GLY A 370 13.99 -6.57 -22.75
CA GLY A 370 13.48 -7.67 -21.94
C GLY A 370 14.41 -8.90 -21.90
N VAL A 371 15.49 -8.91 -22.68
CA VAL A 371 16.53 -9.95 -22.63
C VAL A 371 17.71 -9.45 -21.81
N PHE A 372 18.11 -10.20 -20.79
CA PHE A 372 19.17 -9.80 -19.86
C PHE A 372 20.49 -10.55 -20.09
N ALA A 373 21.60 -9.84 -19.90
CA ALA A 373 22.94 -10.42 -19.87
C ALA A 373 23.68 -10.07 -18.57
N ASP A 374 24.54 -10.97 -18.08
CA ASP A 374 25.39 -10.70 -16.92
C ASP A 374 26.45 -9.64 -17.30
N SER A 375 26.49 -8.52 -16.56
CA SER A 375 27.54 -7.50 -16.68
C SER A 375 28.95 -8.05 -16.45
N GLY A 376 29.07 -9.20 -15.77
CA GLY A 376 30.32 -9.82 -15.34
C GLY A 376 30.90 -9.22 -14.07
N GLN A 377 30.28 -8.17 -13.52
CA GLN A 377 30.71 -7.53 -12.28
C GLN A 377 30.37 -8.41 -11.07
N ALA A 378 31.28 -8.44 -10.08
CA ALA A 378 31.15 -9.19 -8.85
C ALA A 378 31.33 -8.25 -7.66
N MET A 379 30.24 -7.91 -6.98
CA MET A 379 30.26 -6.94 -5.89
C MET A 379 30.10 -7.63 -4.54
N GLY A 380 31.01 -7.35 -3.63
CA GLY A 380 31.07 -8.00 -2.32
C GLY A 380 31.59 -9.44 -2.38
N LEU A 381 31.94 -9.98 -1.21
CA LEU A 381 32.35 -11.38 -1.02
C LEU A 381 31.58 -12.04 0.14
N VAL A 382 30.53 -11.38 0.61
CA VAL A 382 29.72 -11.77 1.78
C VAL A 382 28.26 -11.68 1.35
N GLY A 383 27.40 -12.52 1.93
CA GLY A 383 25.99 -12.52 1.57
C GLY A 383 25.27 -11.22 1.98
N SER A 384 24.47 -10.70 1.06
CA SER A 384 23.60 -9.53 1.24
C SER A 384 22.12 -9.94 1.34
N PHE A 385 21.32 -9.14 2.04
CA PHE A 385 19.88 -9.39 2.22
C PHE A 385 18.99 -8.30 1.61
N GLY A 386 19.48 -7.06 1.50
CA GLY A 386 18.74 -5.94 0.92
C GLY A 386 19.64 -5.09 0.03
N VAL A 387 19.01 -4.36 -0.89
CA VAL A 387 19.65 -3.34 -1.74
C VAL A 387 18.61 -2.27 -2.06
N SER A 388 19.04 -1.02 -2.14
CA SER A 388 18.27 0.09 -2.68
C SER A 388 19.16 0.92 -3.61
N LEU A 389 18.56 1.50 -4.65
CA LEU A 389 19.24 2.23 -5.72
C LEU A 389 18.86 3.72 -5.67
N GLY A 390 19.82 4.59 -5.98
CA GLY A 390 19.66 6.04 -6.02
C GLY A 390 20.98 6.73 -6.32
N ASP A 391 20.96 7.97 -6.81
CA ASP A 391 22.19 8.76 -7.03
C ASP A 391 22.68 9.32 -5.68
N LEU A 392 23.70 8.69 -5.10
CA LEU A 392 24.15 9.04 -3.74
C LEU A 392 25.22 10.14 -3.70
N ASP A 393 25.90 10.40 -4.83
CA ASP A 393 26.95 11.41 -4.93
C ASP A 393 26.66 12.55 -5.94
N SER A 394 25.42 12.60 -6.42
CA SER A 394 24.85 13.62 -7.30
C SER A 394 25.59 13.76 -8.63
N ASP A 395 26.05 12.65 -9.20
CA ASP A 395 26.75 12.63 -10.49
C ASP A 395 25.86 12.25 -11.69
N GLY A 396 24.61 11.85 -11.43
CA GLY A 396 23.64 11.47 -12.44
C GLY A 396 23.69 9.99 -12.83
N ASP A 397 24.42 9.15 -12.09
CA ASP A 397 24.39 7.69 -12.21
C ASP A 397 23.75 7.07 -10.95
N LEU A 398 23.00 5.97 -11.12
CA LEU A 398 22.42 5.27 -9.97
C LEU A 398 23.49 4.45 -9.22
N ASP A 399 23.62 4.71 -7.93
CA ASP A 399 24.43 3.96 -6.97
C ASP A 399 23.64 2.88 -6.25
N ALA A 400 24.33 2.02 -5.49
CA ALA A 400 23.70 0.99 -4.68
C ALA A 400 24.13 1.04 -3.21
N PHE A 401 23.15 1.09 -2.30
CA PHE A 401 23.34 0.81 -0.88
C PHE A 401 22.95 -0.64 -0.58
N VAL A 402 23.87 -1.41 0.01
CA VAL A 402 23.71 -2.86 0.19
C VAL A 402 23.72 -3.25 1.68
N ALA A 403 22.63 -3.85 2.13
CA ALA A 403 22.46 -4.40 3.48
C ALA A 403 23.04 -5.82 3.59
N ASN A 404 23.96 -6.02 4.54
CA ASN A 404 24.80 -7.22 4.64
C ASN A 404 24.48 -8.09 5.86
N SER A 405 24.55 -9.41 5.63
CA SER A 405 24.18 -10.42 6.64
C SER A 405 25.22 -10.64 7.75
N ALA A 406 26.50 -10.40 7.47
CA ALA A 406 27.60 -10.80 8.36
C ALA A 406 28.75 -9.79 8.44
N VAL A 407 28.68 -8.72 7.67
CA VAL A 407 29.64 -7.61 7.68
C VAL A 407 28.88 -6.29 7.69
N ALA A 408 29.59 -5.20 7.94
CA ALA A 408 29.08 -3.85 7.75
C ALA A 408 28.51 -3.66 6.33
N ASP A 409 27.49 -2.82 6.23
CA ASP A 409 26.79 -2.44 5.02
C ASP A 409 27.74 -1.68 4.07
N GLU A 410 27.49 -1.79 2.77
CA GLU A 410 28.40 -1.31 1.74
C GLU A 410 27.66 -0.38 0.78
N VAL A 411 28.28 0.75 0.44
CA VAL A 411 27.87 1.61 -0.68
C VAL A 411 28.76 1.30 -1.88
N TRP A 412 28.13 1.14 -3.03
CA TRP A 412 28.79 0.91 -4.31
C TRP A 412 28.41 2.03 -5.25
N THR A 413 29.39 2.89 -5.57
CA THR A 413 29.18 4.01 -6.50
C THR A 413 29.44 3.56 -7.92
N ASN A 414 28.49 3.86 -8.80
CA ASN A 414 28.53 3.63 -10.22
C ASN A 414 29.35 4.74 -10.88
N GLN A 415 30.55 4.43 -11.36
CA GLN A 415 31.45 5.46 -11.91
C GLN A 415 31.11 5.86 -13.36
N GLY A 416 29.83 5.72 -13.73
CA GLY A 416 29.29 6.03 -15.04
C GLY A 416 29.75 5.13 -16.19
N GLY A 417 28.80 4.87 -17.08
CA GLY A 417 28.96 4.17 -18.35
C GLY A 417 29.07 5.13 -19.53
N ALA A 418 29.80 6.24 -19.42
CA ALA A 418 29.76 7.37 -20.37
C ALA A 418 30.11 7.05 -21.85
N GLN A 419 30.34 5.79 -22.23
CA GLN A 419 30.54 5.39 -23.63
C GLN A 419 29.85 4.05 -23.98
N ALA A 420 28.77 4.16 -24.78
CA ALA A 420 28.25 3.13 -25.67
C ALA A 420 27.61 1.89 -25.00
N GLY A 421 26.69 2.08 -24.05
CA GLY A 421 25.92 0.98 -23.46
C GLY A 421 26.86 -0.01 -22.78
N THR A 422 27.74 0.45 -21.90
CA THR A 422 28.49 -0.47 -21.03
C THR A 422 28.16 -0.06 -19.61
N PRO A 423 27.68 -0.97 -18.76
CA PRO A 423 27.44 -0.66 -17.36
C PRO A 423 28.69 -0.03 -16.76
N GLY A 424 28.47 1.08 -16.05
CA GLY A 424 29.55 1.72 -15.31
C GLY A 424 30.16 0.73 -14.31
N VAL A 425 31.42 0.98 -13.97
CA VAL A 425 32.13 0.10 -13.04
C VAL A 425 31.72 0.48 -11.62
N PHE A 426 31.06 -0.44 -10.92
CA PHE A 426 30.70 -0.24 -9.53
C PHE A 426 31.94 -0.37 -8.64
N THR A 427 32.21 0.68 -7.87
CA THR A 427 33.32 0.74 -6.94
C THR A 427 32.82 0.88 -5.52
N ARG A 428 33.37 0.08 -4.60
CA ARG A 428 32.96 0.12 -3.20
C ARG A 428 33.55 1.34 -2.50
N ASN A 429 32.70 2.10 -1.84
CA ASN A 429 33.10 3.21 -0.97
C ASN A 429 33.61 2.69 0.38
N GLU A 430 34.54 3.42 0.98
CA GLU A 430 35.04 3.17 2.32
C GLU A 430 34.90 4.45 3.17
N PRO A 431 34.57 4.35 4.46
CA PRO A 431 34.42 3.12 5.24
C PRO A 431 33.07 2.42 5.02
N ARG A 432 33.00 1.13 5.35
CA ARG A 432 31.73 0.41 5.49
C ARG A 432 30.91 0.93 6.67
N PHE A 433 29.59 0.78 6.60
CA PHE A 433 28.66 1.41 7.54
C PHE A 433 27.94 0.38 8.42
N GLY A 434 27.50 0.81 9.60
CA GLY A 434 26.69 -0.03 10.48
C GLY A 434 27.37 -1.28 10.98
N SER A 435 26.55 -2.31 11.17
CA SER A 435 26.97 -3.54 11.82
C SER A 435 26.52 -4.77 11.05
N SER A 436 27.16 -5.91 11.31
CA SER A 436 26.76 -7.17 10.71
C SER A 436 25.35 -7.57 11.15
N GLU A 437 24.47 -7.91 10.19
CA GLU A 437 23.08 -8.42 10.33
C GLU A 437 21.95 -7.43 9.96
N SER A 438 22.13 -6.70 8.86
CA SER A 438 21.07 -5.90 8.23
C SER A 438 20.25 -6.76 7.27
N PHE A 439 18.92 -6.61 7.27
CA PHE A 439 17.99 -7.44 6.47
C PHE A 439 17.44 -6.70 5.25
N ASP A 440 17.29 -5.39 5.36
CA ASP A 440 16.75 -4.55 4.31
C ASP A 440 17.20 -3.09 4.48
N VAL A 441 17.12 -2.34 3.40
CA VAL A 441 17.43 -0.91 3.33
C VAL A 441 16.50 -0.24 2.32
N GLU A 442 16.02 0.96 2.66
CA GLU A 442 15.34 1.85 1.71
C GLU A 442 15.99 3.23 1.75
N LEU A 443 16.15 3.83 0.56
CA LEU A 443 16.73 5.15 0.38
C LEU A 443 15.62 6.21 0.26
N GLY A 444 15.87 7.38 0.83
CA GLY A 444 14.99 8.55 0.71
C GLY A 444 15.60 9.74 1.43
N ASP A 445 15.32 10.96 0.95
CA ASP A 445 15.68 12.20 1.65
C ASP A 445 14.76 12.34 2.88
N VAL A 446 15.25 12.00 4.08
CA VAL A 446 14.42 12.02 5.30
C VAL A 446 14.69 13.24 6.17
N ASP A 447 15.69 14.05 5.86
CA ASP A 447 15.96 15.29 6.59
C ASP A 447 15.79 16.57 5.75
N GLY A 448 15.37 16.42 4.49
CA GLY A 448 14.94 17.48 3.59
C GLY A 448 16.08 18.28 2.98
N ASP A 449 17.30 17.74 2.98
CA ASP A 449 18.48 18.43 2.47
C ASP A 449 18.77 18.18 0.98
N GLY A 450 17.99 17.26 0.36
CA GLY A 450 18.07 16.90 -1.05
C GLY A 450 19.04 15.76 -1.35
N ASP A 451 19.70 15.19 -0.35
CA ASP A 451 20.53 13.99 -0.49
C ASP A 451 19.75 12.75 -0.01
N LEU A 452 19.94 11.61 -0.68
CA LEU A 452 19.30 10.37 -0.24
C LEU A 452 19.96 9.78 1.02
N ASP A 453 19.17 9.62 2.07
CA ASP A 453 19.53 8.93 3.31
C ASP A 453 19.18 7.44 3.24
N ALA A 454 19.70 6.64 4.18
CA ALA A 454 19.43 5.21 4.25
C ALA A 454 18.79 4.80 5.58
N TYR A 455 17.57 4.26 5.51
CA TYR A 455 16.92 3.58 6.62
C TYR A 455 17.21 2.08 6.55
N VAL A 456 18.00 1.56 7.48
CA VAL A 456 18.46 0.16 7.49
C VAL A 456 17.80 -0.60 8.63
N VAL A 457 17.06 -1.66 8.31
CA VAL A 457 16.45 -2.52 9.32
C VAL A 457 17.33 -3.70 9.68
N ALA A 458 17.32 -4.04 10.96
CA ALA A 458 18.14 -5.12 11.51
C ALA A 458 17.31 -6.07 12.38
N ALA A 459 17.84 -7.27 12.60
CA ALA A 459 17.22 -8.25 13.49
C ALA A 459 18.22 -8.84 14.49
N LEU A 460 17.77 -9.81 15.27
CA LEU A 460 18.61 -10.66 16.13
C LEU A 460 19.40 -9.88 17.19
N THR A 461 18.76 -8.91 17.86
CA THR A 461 19.25 -8.04 18.96
C THR A 461 19.82 -6.66 18.59
N ARG A 462 19.78 -6.27 17.31
CA ARG A 462 20.21 -4.95 16.84
C ARG A 462 19.03 -4.06 16.45
N HIS A 463 19.05 -2.82 16.90
CA HIS A 463 18.08 -1.80 16.51
C HIS A 463 18.25 -1.38 15.05
N ASP A 464 17.17 -0.87 14.47
CA ASP A 464 17.19 -0.28 13.14
C ASP A 464 18.07 0.98 13.17
N GLN A 465 18.71 1.29 12.04
CA GLN A 465 19.70 2.35 11.94
C GLN A 465 19.33 3.31 10.82
N LEU A 466 19.28 4.59 11.14
CA LEU A 466 19.17 5.66 10.13
C LEU A 466 20.56 6.26 9.89
N TRP A 467 20.96 6.30 8.61
CA TRP A 467 22.20 6.87 8.13
C TRP A 467 21.91 8.09 7.28
N ILE A 468 22.32 9.26 7.76
CA ILE A 468 22.13 10.53 7.07
C ILE A 468 23.31 10.77 6.13
N ASN A 469 23.03 10.94 4.84
CA ASN A 469 24.02 11.36 3.86
C ASN A 469 24.39 12.81 4.14
N GLN A 470 25.68 13.09 4.35
CA GLN A 470 26.17 14.44 4.64
C GLN A 470 26.55 15.18 3.34
N GLY A 471 25.97 14.74 2.24
CA GLY A 471 26.31 15.06 0.86
C GLY A 471 27.66 14.52 0.38
N GLY A 472 27.72 14.36 -0.94
CA GLY A 472 28.94 14.55 -1.72
C GLY A 472 29.04 16.02 -2.10
N ALA A 473 30.25 16.59 -2.18
CA ALA A 473 30.37 17.84 -2.92
C ALA A 473 29.87 17.57 -4.35
N GLN A 474 28.87 18.32 -4.81
CA GLN A 474 28.41 18.30 -6.21
C GLN A 474 29.61 18.08 -7.14
N ASN A 475 29.52 17.08 -8.03
CA ASN A 475 30.57 16.54 -8.93
C ASN A 475 31.20 15.18 -8.51
N GLY A 476 30.43 14.18 -8.05
CA GLY A 476 30.90 12.77 -7.98
C GLY A 476 31.97 12.49 -6.93
N THR A 477 31.93 13.20 -5.79
CA THR A 477 32.70 12.76 -4.62
C THR A 477 31.88 11.76 -3.81
N PRO A 478 32.45 10.60 -3.43
CA PRO A 478 31.72 9.56 -2.72
C PRO A 478 30.88 10.09 -1.55
N ALA A 479 29.61 9.68 -1.52
CA ALA A 479 28.67 9.96 -0.44
C ALA A 479 29.26 9.63 0.93
N THR A 480 29.01 10.48 1.93
CA THR A 480 29.49 10.25 3.30
C THR A 480 28.34 10.14 4.28
N PHE A 481 28.15 8.96 4.86
CA PHE A 481 27.03 8.69 5.78
C PHE A 481 27.42 8.85 7.25
N ALA A 482 26.56 9.52 8.01
CA ALA A 482 26.63 9.62 9.46
C ALA A 482 25.45 8.88 10.11
N ASN A 483 25.73 8.07 11.14
CA ASN A 483 24.65 7.45 11.91
C ASN A 483 23.91 8.52 12.71
N SER A 484 22.58 8.57 12.62
CA SER A 484 21.75 9.53 13.36
C SER A 484 21.80 9.35 14.89
N GLY A 485 22.20 8.17 15.37
CA GLY A 485 22.21 7.79 16.78
C GLY A 485 20.84 7.43 17.34
N GLN A 486 19.80 7.41 16.51
CA GLN A 486 18.45 7.05 16.92
C GLN A 486 18.36 5.55 17.25
N THR A 487 17.55 5.23 18.27
CA THR A 487 17.26 3.85 18.64
C THR A 487 15.88 3.51 18.09
N LEU A 488 15.85 2.95 16.88
CA LEU A 488 14.63 2.63 16.16
C LEU A 488 14.36 1.13 16.19
N GLY A 489 13.08 0.76 16.14
CA GLY A 489 12.66 -0.63 16.17
C GLY A 489 13.02 -1.39 17.45
N ASN A 490 12.68 -2.67 17.44
CA ASN A 490 12.84 -3.59 18.57
C ASN A 490 13.74 -4.79 18.24
N ALA A 491 14.56 -4.68 17.20
CA ALA A 491 15.50 -5.70 16.74
C ALA A 491 14.87 -6.99 16.15
N THR A 492 13.73 -6.86 15.49
CA THR A 492 13.05 -7.98 14.83
C THR A 492 12.58 -7.70 13.40
N ALA A 493 13.04 -6.59 12.83
CA ALA A 493 12.61 -6.07 11.54
C ALA A 493 13.21 -6.86 10.36
N TYR A 494 12.44 -7.01 9.29
CA TYR A 494 12.81 -7.77 8.09
C TYR A 494 12.59 -7.01 6.77
N GLY A 495 11.70 -6.03 6.78
CA GLY A 495 11.41 -5.18 5.64
C GLY A 495 11.04 -3.78 6.09
N VAL A 496 11.29 -2.80 5.24
CA VAL A 496 10.92 -1.40 5.43
C VAL A 496 10.44 -0.79 4.12
N ALA A 497 9.47 0.10 4.21
CA ALA A 497 9.07 1.00 3.13
C ALA A 497 9.08 2.44 3.65
N LEU A 498 9.52 3.38 2.80
CA LEU A 498 9.48 4.82 3.05
C LEU A 498 8.39 5.48 2.21
N GLY A 499 7.58 6.34 2.83
CA GLY A 499 6.51 7.10 2.18
C GLY A 499 5.93 8.16 3.12
N ASP A 500 5.39 9.24 2.57
CA ASP A 500 4.73 10.32 3.33
C ASP A 500 3.31 9.89 3.69
N VAL A 501 3.13 9.23 4.84
CA VAL A 501 1.84 8.59 5.20
C VAL A 501 0.91 9.52 5.98
N ASP A 502 1.37 10.67 6.45
CA ASP A 502 0.50 11.69 7.07
C ASP A 502 0.37 12.98 6.26
N ALA A 503 0.90 12.98 5.02
CA ALA A 503 0.85 14.07 4.05
C ALA A 503 1.44 15.39 4.59
N ASP A 504 2.42 15.30 5.49
CA ASP A 504 3.11 16.45 6.04
C ASP A 504 4.31 16.90 5.18
N GLY A 505 4.65 16.07 4.18
CA GLY A 505 5.70 16.29 3.22
C GLY A 505 7.01 15.60 3.57
N ASP A 506 7.15 14.95 4.72
CA ASP A 506 8.35 14.21 5.11
C ASP A 506 8.15 12.70 4.91
N LEU A 507 9.23 11.96 4.59
CA LEU A 507 9.13 10.50 4.44
C LEU A 507 9.09 9.79 5.81
N ASP A 508 8.04 9.00 6.03
CA ASP A 508 7.87 8.12 7.19
C ASP A 508 8.36 6.70 6.92
N ALA A 509 8.53 5.90 7.97
CA ALA A 509 9.03 4.52 7.87
C ALA A 509 8.03 3.49 8.40
N PHE A 510 7.54 2.62 7.52
CA PHE A 510 6.75 1.45 7.89
C PHE A 510 7.65 0.21 7.98
N VAL A 511 7.75 -0.39 9.16
CA VAL A 511 8.69 -1.49 9.45
C VAL A 511 7.93 -2.76 9.82
N VAL A 512 8.21 -3.86 9.10
CA VAL A 512 7.59 -5.16 9.35
C VAL A 512 8.50 -6.12 10.12
N SER A 513 7.90 -6.88 11.04
CA SER A 513 8.61 -7.84 11.90
C SER A 513 8.32 -9.29 11.53
N ARG A 514 9.36 -10.14 11.61
CA ARG A 514 9.23 -11.59 11.40
C ARG A 514 8.90 -12.37 12.66
N VAL A 515 9.32 -11.88 13.83
CA VAL A 515 8.95 -12.51 15.10
C VAL A 515 7.50 -12.12 15.35
N LEU A 516 6.66 -13.02 15.89
CA LEU A 516 5.24 -12.80 16.23
C LEU A 516 5.08 -11.58 17.16
N GLN A 517 5.21 -10.40 16.57
CA GLN A 517 5.32 -9.08 17.13
C GLN A 517 4.79 -8.14 16.07
N ASP A 518 4.23 -7.05 16.51
CA ASP A 518 3.53 -6.13 15.62
C ASP A 518 4.54 -5.42 14.72
N SER A 519 4.11 -5.17 13.48
CA SER A 519 4.72 -4.19 12.59
C SER A 519 4.46 -2.79 13.15
N ARG A 520 5.38 -1.86 12.87
CA ARG A 520 5.41 -0.52 13.46
C ARG A 520 5.51 0.53 12.37
N LEU A 521 4.88 1.67 12.62
CA LEU A 521 5.03 2.88 11.84
C LEU A 521 5.80 3.89 12.68
N PHE A 522 6.87 4.42 12.11
CA PHE A 522 7.65 5.51 12.66
C PHE A 522 7.37 6.77 11.85
N ILE A 523 6.82 7.79 12.50
CA ILE A 523 6.54 9.09 11.90
C ILE A 523 7.79 9.96 11.98
N ASN A 524 8.21 10.50 10.86
CA ASN A 524 9.27 11.48 10.79
C ASN A 524 8.74 12.85 11.26
N GLN A 525 9.36 13.42 12.28
CA GLN A 525 8.90 14.66 12.90
C GLN A 525 9.59 15.91 12.30
N GLY A 526 10.23 15.78 11.13
CA GLY A 526 10.77 16.91 10.38
C GLY A 526 11.85 16.55 9.36
N GLY A 527 11.76 17.17 8.19
CA GLY A 527 12.83 17.44 7.22
C GLY A 527 12.60 18.78 6.51
N LEU A 528 11.46 18.93 5.81
CA LEU A 528 11.11 20.12 5.04
C LEU A 528 10.58 21.30 5.89
N GLN A 529 10.08 21.05 7.11
CA GLN A 529 9.38 22.04 7.95
C GLN A 529 10.24 22.72 9.05
N GLY A 530 11.57 22.53 9.10
CA GLY A 530 12.33 23.19 10.16
C GLY A 530 13.83 22.92 10.35
N GLY A 531 14.48 22.11 9.50
CA GLY A 531 15.93 21.86 9.61
C GLY A 531 16.33 21.12 10.89
N THR A 532 15.43 20.30 11.45
CA THR A 532 15.78 19.23 12.39
C THR A 532 16.12 17.98 11.59
N THR A 533 17.23 17.32 11.94
CA THR A 533 17.62 16.01 11.40
C THR A 533 16.44 15.03 11.46
N GLY A 534 16.15 14.32 10.37
CA GLY A 534 15.05 13.35 10.24
C GLY A 534 14.88 12.50 11.49
N THR A 535 13.92 12.87 12.35
CA THR A 535 13.75 12.30 13.69
C THR A 535 12.49 11.47 13.72
N PHE A 536 12.66 10.16 13.83
CA PHE A 536 11.57 9.20 13.79
C PHE A 536 11.02 8.94 15.19
N THR A 537 9.69 8.99 15.31
CA THR A 537 8.96 8.65 16.53
C THR A 537 8.01 7.49 16.25
N ASP A 538 8.03 6.45 17.10
CA ASP A 538 7.07 5.36 17.01
C ASP A 538 5.64 5.90 17.21
N SER A 539 4.76 5.69 16.23
CA SER A 539 3.35 6.08 16.28
C SER A 539 2.57 5.36 17.40
N GLY A 540 3.12 4.27 17.94
CA GLY A 540 2.49 3.42 18.94
C GLY A 540 1.45 2.45 18.36
N GLN A 541 1.21 2.49 17.05
CA GLN A 541 0.28 1.60 16.37
C GLN A 541 0.83 0.17 16.27
N ALA A 542 -0.07 -0.80 16.43
CA ALA A 542 0.23 -2.23 16.33
C ALA A 542 -0.41 -2.81 15.08
N MET A 543 0.38 -2.93 14.02
CA MET A 543 -0.08 -3.44 12.73
C MET A 543 0.36 -4.88 12.56
N ALA A 544 -0.40 -5.67 11.81
CA ALA A 544 -0.18 -7.10 11.62
C ALA A 544 0.14 -7.86 12.93
N PRO A 545 -0.68 -7.72 14.01
CA PRO A 545 -0.29 -8.21 15.32
C PRO A 545 -0.13 -9.73 15.33
N ASN A 546 1.01 -10.20 15.86
CA ASN A 546 1.39 -11.61 15.86
C ASN A 546 1.46 -12.27 14.47
N ALA A 547 1.63 -11.50 13.40
CA ALA A 547 1.97 -12.04 12.08
C ALA A 547 3.51 -12.17 11.94
N ALA A 548 3.96 -13.11 11.12
CA ALA A 548 5.35 -13.19 10.71
C ALA A 548 5.47 -12.55 9.32
N SER A 549 5.75 -11.25 9.31
CA SER A 549 5.79 -10.40 8.11
C SER A 549 7.21 -10.33 7.53
N TYR A 550 7.30 -10.14 6.22
CA TYR A 550 8.56 -10.18 5.49
C TYR A 550 8.76 -9.02 4.52
N GLY A 551 7.68 -8.48 3.96
CA GLY A 551 7.69 -7.37 3.01
C GLY A 551 6.55 -6.41 3.31
N VAL A 552 6.74 -5.15 2.90
CA VAL A 552 5.73 -4.10 2.94
C VAL A 552 5.93 -3.18 1.75
N GLU A 553 4.81 -2.75 1.16
CA GLU A 553 4.75 -1.73 0.11
C GLU A 553 3.76 -0.65 0.56
N LEU A 554 4.11 0.62 0.31
CA LEU A 554 3.25 1.79 0.59
C LEU A 554 2.75 2.38 -0.72
N VAL A 555 1.45 2.25 -1.00
CA VAL A 555 0.79 2.72 -2.23
C VAL A 555 -0.66 3.09 -1.94
N ASP A 556 -1.30 3.90 -2.78
CA ASP A 556 -2.74 4.17 -2.69
C ASP A 556 -3.54 2.95 -3.19
N ILE A 557 -4.02 2.10 -2.28
CA ILE A 557 -4.62 0.80 -2.62
C ILE A 557 -6.11 0.97 -2.95
N ASP A 558 -6.80 1.94 -2.35
CA ASP A 558 -8.24 2.15 -2.55
C ASP A 558 -8.61 3.41 -3.33
N GLY A 559 -7.61 4.14 -3.84
CA GLY A 559 -7.75 5.24 -4.79
C GLY A 559 -8.21 6.55 -4.14
N ASP A 560 -7.96 6.72 -2.84
CA ASP A 560 -8.42 7.89 -2.07
C ASP A 560 -7.38 9.01 -1.95
N GLY A 561 -6.17 8.79 -2.49
CA GLY A 561 -5.10 9.77 -2.53
C GLY A 561 -4.10 9.67 -1.38
N ASP A 562 -4.32 8.78 -0.40
CA ASP A 562 -3.39 8.51 0.70
C ASP A 562 -2.60 7.21 0.51
N LEU A 563 -1.47 7.07 1.23
CA LEU A 563 -0.65 5.86 1.15
C LEU A 563 -1.12 4.79 2.14
N ASP A 564 -1.64 3.70 1.59
CA ASP A 564 -1.97 2.48 2.31
C ASP A 564 -0.77 1.52 2.39
N ALA A 565 -0.88 0.48 3.21
CA ALA A 565 0.16 -0.54 3.35
C ALA A 565 -0.31 -1.93 2.93
N PHE A 566 0.42 -2.57 2.03
CA PHE A 566 0.29 -3.99 1.73
C PHE A 566 1.40 -4.77 2.44
N ILE A 567 1.05 -5.71 3.32
CA ILE A 567 2.01 -6.51 4.10
C ILE A 567 2.01 -7.96 3.61
N SER A 568 3.18 -8.44 3.18
CA SER A 568 3.42 -9.85 2.87
C SER A 568 3.79 -10.60 4.15
N ALA A 569 3.02 -11.64 4.50
CA ALA A 569 3.25 -12.41 5.73
C ALA A 569 3.08 -13.92 5.55
N ALA A 570 3.72 -14.69 6.43
CA ALA A 570 3.47 -16.12 6.53
C ALA A 570 2.08 -16.37 7.09
N GLY A 571 1.20 -16.93 6.27
CA GLY A 571 -0.18 -17.22 6.63
C GLY A 571 -1.15 -16.51 5.72
N PHE A 572 -1.26 -15.19 5.81
CA PHE A 572 -2.14 -14.37 4.98
C PHE A 572 -1.52 -12.98 4.79
N ASN A 573 -1.58 -12.46 3.56
CA ASN A 573 -1.24 -11.07 3.30
C ASN A 573 -2.32 -10.16 3.89
N GLN A 574 -1.95 -8.93 4.21
CA GLN A 574 -2.85 -7.96 4.83
C GLN A 574 -2.75 -6.62 4.13
N THR A 575 -3.90 -6.02 3.88
CA THR A 575 -4.00 -4.60 3.52
C THR A 575 -4.32 -3.80 4.78
N TRP A 576 -3.71 -2.63 4.90
CA TRP A 576 -3.95 -1.67 5.96
C TRP A 576 -4.21 -0.32 5.31
N LEU A 577 -5.41 0.21 5.48
CA LEU A 577 -5.82 1.46 4.87
C LEU A 577 -5.49 2.65 5.79
N ASN A 578 -4.93 3.73 5.27
CA ASN A 578 -4.45 4.90 6.02
C ASN A 578 -5.53 5.96 6.30
N GLN A 579 -6.74 5.48 6.43
CA GLN A 579 -7.90 6.33 6.61
C GLN A 579 -8.17 6.59 8.09
N ASN A 580 -8.40 7.84 8.46
CA ASN A 580 -9.05 8.16 9.74
C ASN A 580 -10.55 7.95 9.63
N ILE A 581 -10.98 6.69 9.63
CA ILE A 581 -12.40 6.38 9.60
C ILE A 581 -12.95 6.55 11.02
N THR A 582 -13.78 7.57 11.20
CA THR A 582 -14.48 7.79 12.46
C THR A 582 -15.56 6.72 12.70
N PRO A 583 -15.70 6.23 13.95
CA PRO A 583 -16.83 5.38 14.31
C PRO A 583 -18.14 6.13 14.09
N ARG A 584 -19.11 5.48 13.44
CA ARG A 584 -20.48 6.00 13.27
C ARG A 584 -21.51 4.90 13.42
N VAL A 585 -22.70 5.28 13.88
CA VAL A 585 -23.87 4.41 13.92
C VAL A 585 -24.41 4.22 12.51
N THR A 586 -24.54 2.96 12.10
CA THR A 586 -25.09 2.56 10.80
C THR A 586 -26.55 2.15 10.91
N GLU A 587 -26.97 1.55 12.02
CA GLU A 587 -28.34 1.04 12.14
C GLU A 587 -28.82 1.06 13.59
N VAL A 588 -30.11 1.37 13.79
CA VAL A 588 -30.79 1.22 15.08
C VAL A 588 -31.94 0.23 14.89
N LEU A 589 -31.96 -0.82 15.71
CA LEU A 589 -33.00 -1.85 15.69
C LEU A 589 -33.73 -1.92 17.03
N ALA A 590 -35.00 -2.33 16.98
CA ALA A 590 -35.81 -2.67 18.15
C ALA A 590 -36.30 -4.11 18.06
N SER A 591 -36.36 -4.82 19.19
CA SER A 591 -36.81 -6.22 19.22
C SER A 591 -37.42 -6.60 20.56
N GLY A 592 -38.14 -7.72 20.57
CA GLY A 592 -38.60 -8.39 21.78
C GLY A 592 -37.83 -9.68 22.04
N THR A 593 -37.42 -9.94 23.28
CA THR A 593 -36.83 -11.22 23.71
C THR A 593 -37.80 -12.39 23.52
N ALA A 594 -39.11 -12.11 23.49
CA ALA A 594 -40.15 -13.10 23.27
C ALA A 594 -40.50 -13.35 21.78
N TRP A 595 -39.87 -12.62 20.84
CA TRP A 595 -40.09 -12.86 19.42
C TRP A 595 -39.52 -14.21 18.99
N SER A 596 -40.28 -14.94 18.18
CA SER A 596 -39.86 -16.26 17.72
C SER A 596 -38.83 -16.15 16.58
N ALA A 597 -37.97 -17.17 16.44
CA ALA A 597 -37.02 -17.22 15.32
C ALA A 597 -37.74 -17.15 13.96
N ALA A 598 -38.92 -17.77 13.85
CA ALA A 598 -39.71 -17.75 12.62
C ALA A 598 -40.26 -16.34 12.29
N PHE A 599 -40.54 -15.52 13.31
CA PHE A 599 -40.93 -14.12 13.15
C PHE A 599 -39.74 -13.28 12.66
N LEU A 600 -38.58 -13.43 13.30
CA LEU A 600 -37.34 -12.75 12.89
C LEU A 600 -36.93 -13.11 11.45
N ASP A 601 -36.98 -14.40 11.09
CA ASP A 601 -36.73 -14.86 9.72
C ASP A 601 -37.70 -14.19 8.73
N ARG A 602 -38.95 -13.94 9.15
CA ARG A 602 -39.94 -13.27 8.30
C ARG A 602 -39.64 -11.79 8.14
N LEU A 603 -39.27 -11.06 9.20
CA LEU A 603 -38.80 -9.67 9.09
C LEU A 603 -37.64 -9.57 8.10
N LYS A 604 -36.69 -10.51 8.17
CA LYS A 604 -35.52 -10.54 7.29
C LYS A 604 -35.92 -10.70 5.83
N ASN A 605 -36.81 -11.66 5.55
CA ASN A 605 -37.28 -11.93 4.20
C ASN A 605 -38.12 -10.78 3.62
N ASP A 606 -38.80 -10.01 4.47
CA ASP A 606 -39.57 -8.84 4.07
C ASP A 606 -38.68 -7.57 3.96
N GLY A 607 -37.38 -7.67 4.28
CA GLY A 607 -36.45 -6.54 4.23
C GLY A 607 -36.64 -5.52 5.36
N LEU A 608 -37.25 -5.94 6.48
CA LEU A 608 -37.61 -5.09 7.62
C LEU A 608 -36.59 -5.16 8.79
N GLY A 609 -35.57 -6.00 8.68
CA GLY A 609 -34.54 -6.23 9.70
C GLY A 609 -34.34 -7.72 10.00
N ASP A 610 -33.25 -8.11 10.66
CA ASP A 610 -32.83 -9.51 10.78
C ASP A 610 -32.87 -10.10 12.21
N VAL A 611 -32.29 -9.42 13.19
CA VAL A 611 -32.31 -9.79 14.62
C VAL A 611 -33.34 -8.97 15.41
N GLY A 612 -33.94 -7.99 14.73
CA GLY A 612 -34.98 -7.07 15.20
C GLY A 612 -35.57 -6.34 14.00
N LEU A 613 -36.44 -5.39 14.28
CA LEU A 613 -36.96 -4.47 13.28
C LEU A 613 -35.98 -3.30 13.13
N SER A 614 -35.52 -3.05 11.90
CA SER A 614 -34.71 -1.89 11.56
C SER A 614 -35.60 -0.64 11.57
N ILE A 615 -35.21 0.36 12.36
CA ILE A 615 -35.96 1.61 12.44
C ILE A 615 -35.50 2.52 11.30
N PRO A 616 -36.40 2.95 10.39
CA PRO A 616 -36.02 3.81 9.27
C PRO A 616 -35.33 5.08 9.77
N ALA A 617 -34.19 5.43 9.18
CA ALA A 617 -33.53 6.71 9.43
C ALA A 617 -33.87 7.71 8.32
N GLY A 618 -33.87 9.01 8.64
CA GLY A 618 -33.90 10.06 7.61
C GLY A 618 -35.20 10.20 6.82
N SER A 619 -36.32 9.71 7.36
CA SER A 619 -37.65 9.96 6.83
C SER A 619 -38.66 10.15 7.96
N ALA A 620 -39.86 10.65 7.64
CA ALA A 620 -40.96 10.73 8.62
C ALA A 620 -41.31 9.35 9.21
N ALA A 621 -41.06 8.26 8.45
CA ALA A 621 -41.31 6.89 8.88
C ALA A 621 -40.44 6.45 10.08
N GLN A 622 -39.37 7.19 10.41
CA GLN A 622 -38.60 6.97 11.64
C GLN A 622 -39.49 7.05 12.90
N LEU A 623 -40.50 7.92 12.86
CA LEU A 623 -41.39 8.18 13.99
C LEU A 623 -42.72 7.42 13.90
N ASP A 624 -42.86 6.53 12.93
CA ASP A 624 -44.00 5.60 12.89
C ASP A 624 -43.96 4.73 14.16
N ALA A 625 -45.13 4.56 14.78
CA ALA A 625 -45.19 3.87 16.05
C ALA A 625 -44.96 2.36 15.88
N LEU A 626 -44.07 1.80 16.69
CA LEU A 626 -43.84 0.37 16.74
C LEU A 626 -45.00 -0.33 17.45
N ALA A 627 -45.66 -1.26 16.76
CA ALA A 627 -46.94 -1.83 17.17
C ALA A 627 -46.85 -3.06 18.10
N TRP A 628 -45.66 -3.57 18.41
CA TRP A 628 -45.49 -4.82 19.15
C TRP A 628 -45.50 -4.64 20.67
N THR A 629 -46.06 -5.62 21.38
CA THR A 629 -46.33 -5.55 22.83
C THR A 629 -45.16 -5.86 23.75
N ASN A 630 -44.07 -6.37 23.20
CA ASN A 630 -42.98 -6.99 23.92
C ASN A 630 -41.61 -6.48 23.47
N ILE A 631 -41.54 -5.25 22.96
CA ILE A 631 -40.28 -4.59 22.63
C ILE A 631 -39.53 -4.31 23.93
N ASP A 632 -38.41 -4.98 24.14
CA ASP A 632 -37.58 -4.91 25.34
C ASP A 632 -36.07 -4.95 25.01
N ARG A 633 -35.71 -4.79 23.73
CA ARG A 633 -34.33 -4.67 23.27
C ARG A 633 -34.17 -3.52 22.30
N VAL A 634 -33.06 -2.79 22.47
CA VAL A 634 -32.53 -1.80 21.53
C VAL A 634 -31.15 -2.29 21.08
N MET A 635 -30.91 -2.25 19.78
CA MET A 635 -29.63 -2.62 19.19
C MET A 635 -29.09 -1.49 18.33
N ILE A 636 -27.78 -1.27 18.40
CA ILE A 636 -27.07 -0.27 17.61
C ILE A 636 -25.93 -0.96 16.88
N ARG A 637 -25.87 -0.77 15.56
CA ARG A 637 -24.76 -1.24 14.72
C ARG A 637 -23.84 -0.10 14.35
N PHE A 638 -22.58 -0.43 14.22
CA PHE A 638 -21.51 0.49 13.87
C PHE A 638 -20.82 0.06 12.58
N ASN A 639 -20.23 1.03 11.87
CA ASN A 639 -19.40 0.77 10.70
C ASN A 639 -18.09 0.02 11.04
N ARG A 640 -17.77 -0.16 12.33
CA ARG A 640 -16.55 -0.81 12.83
C ARG A 640 -16.68 -1.25 14.29
N PRO A 641 -15.77 -2.11 14.79
CA PRO A 641 -15.66 -2.41 16.22
C PRO A 641 -15.42 -1.16 17.07
N VAL A 642 -16.17 -1.05 18.16
CA VAL A 642 -16.02 0.03 19.16
C VAL A 642 -15.91 -0.54 20.57
N THR A 643 -15.18 0.17 21.42
CA THR A 643 -15.28 0.05 22.87
C THR A 643 -16.53 0.80 23.31
N ILE A 644 -17.46 0.05 23.91
CA ILE A 644 -18.77 0.54 24.34
C ILE A 644 -19.22 -0.21 25.60
N HIS A 645 -19.86 0.51 26.50
CA HIS A 645 -20.35 0.06 27.79
C HIS A 645 -21.85 0.25 27.90
N VAL A 646 -22.46 -0.42 28.88
CA VAL A 646 -23.90 -0.32 29.14
C VAL A 646 -24.34 1.11 29.43
N ASP A 647 -23.50 1.89 30.13
CA ASP A 647 -23.79 3.25 30.58
C ASP A 647 -23.61 4.31 29.47
N ASP A 648 -23.08 3.92 28.30
CA ASP A 648 -22.87 4.84 27.18
C ASP A 648 -24.18 5.19 26.45
N LEU A 649 -25.24 4.38 26.63
CA LEU A 649 -26.57 4.64 26.08
C LEU A 649 -27.53 5.13 27.17
N GLU A 650 -28.08 6.32 26.96
CA GLU A 650 -29.23 6.81 27.72
C GLU A 650 -30.51 6.64 26.89
N LEU A 651 -31.49 5.90 27.43
CA LEU A 651 -32.82 5.75 26.83
C LEU A 651 -33.88 6.42 27.72
N THR A 652 -34.46 7.52 27.25
CA THR A 652 -35.46 8.30 28.01
C THR A 652 -36.82 8.25 27.32
N GLY A 653 -37.89 8.14 28.11
CA GLY A 653 -39.27 8.19 27.63
C GLY A 653 -40.04 9.36 28.23
N VAL A 654 -41.13 9.76 27.59
CA VAL A 654 -42.03 10.78 28.16
C VAL A 654 -42.81 10.20 29.34
N ARG A 655 -43.19 8.92 29.27
CA ARG A 655 -43.83 8.17 30.37
C ARG A 655 -42.86 7.28 31.14
N GLY A 656 -41.78 6.84 30.50
CA GLY A 656 -40.76 5.98 31.10
C GLY A 656 -41.31 4.63 31.59
N PRO A 657 -40.52 3.88 32.38
CA PRO A 657 -40.91 2.56 32.88
C PRO A 657 -42.04 2.59 33.92
N ASN A 658 -42.31 3.75 34.55
CA ASN A 658 -43.37 3.89 35.56
C ASN A 658 -44.77 4.11 34.94
N GLY A 659 -44.83 4.45 33.64
CA GLY A 659 -46.07 4.64 32.88
C GLY A 659 -46.80 5.96 33.15
N VAL A 660 -46.15 6.94 33.80
CA VAL A 660 -46.72 8.23 34.18
C VAL A 660 -46.02 9.34 33.42
N GLU A 661 -46.76 10.33 32.90
CA GLU A 661 -46.17 11.54 32.29
C GLU A 661 -45.67 12.51 33.38
N ASP A 662 -44.74 12.06 34.22
CA ASP A 662 -44.13 12.86 35.31
C ASP A 662 -42.78 13.48 34.91
N GLY A 663 -42.22 13.06 33.78
CA GLY A 663 -41.17 13.76 33.04
C GLY A 663 -39.88 12.96 32.93
N ASN A 664 -39.62 12.46 31.72
CA ASN A 664 -38.30 12.06 31.24
C ASN A 664 -37.57 10.96 32.05
N ASP A 665 -38.33 10.00 32.56
CA ASP A 665 -37.75 8.84 33.24
C ASP A 665 -36.90 7.98 32.29
N ALA A 666 -35.69 7.65 32.72
CA ALA A 666 -34.77 6.78 31.99
C ALA A 666 -35.18 5.32 32.16
N TYR A 667 -35.17 4.57 31.05
CA TYR A 667 -35.27 3.13 31.07
C TYR A 667 -33.97 2.52 31.56
N THR A 668 -34.07 1.46 32.36
CA THR A 668 -32.93 0.71 32.89
C THR A 668 -32.73 -0.60 32.14
N PHE A 669 -31.46 -1.03 32.09
CA PHE A 669 -31.06 -2.22 31.34
C PHE A 669 -30.76 -3.40 32.26
N SER A 670 -31.37 -4.54 31.96
CA SER A 670 -31.16 -5.81 32.66
C SER A 670 -29.94 -6.57 32.14
N GLN A 671 -29.61 -6.39 30.85
CA GLN A 671 -28.51 -7.07 30.18
C GLN A 671 -27.89 -6.17 29.10
N PHE A 672 -26.59 -6.34 28.90
CA PHE A 672 -25.83 -5.72 27.83
C PHE A 672 -24.92 -6.77 27.17
N GLY A 673 -24.80 -6.70 25.85
CA GLY A 673 -23.91 -7.57 25.09
C GLY A 673 -23.44 -6.91 23.82
N VAL A 674 -22.25 -7.30 23.37
CA VAL A 674 -21.68 -6.87 22.08
C VAL A 674 -21.31 -8.09 21.24
N SER A 675 -21.39 -7.98 19.93
CA SER A 675 -20.98 -9.03 18.99
C SER A 675 -20.50 -8.46 17.66
N THR A 676 -19.63 -9.19 16.97
CA THR A 676 -19.24 -8.90 15.59
C THR A 676 -20.00 -9.84 14.66
N LEU A 677 -20.68 -9.26 13.66
CA LEU A 677 -21.49 -9.97 12.69
C LEU A 677 -20.60 -10.58 11.56
N PRO A 678 -21.08 -11.58 10.81
CA PRO A 678 -20.29 -12.25 9.76
C PRO A 678 -19.81 -11.34 8.62
N ASP A 679 -20.46 -10.20 8.43
CA ASP A 679 -20.12 -9.14 7.47
C ASP A 679 -19.15 -8.10 8.05
N GLY A 680 -18.70 -8.29 9.29
CA GLY A 680 -17.75 -7.41 9.98
C GLY A 680 -18.38 -6.26 10.75
N GLN A 681 -19.70 -6.04 10.66
CA GLN A 681 -20.37 -5.00 11.45
C GLN A 681 -20.33 -5.32 12.96
N PHE A 682 -20.18 -4.30 13.78
CA PHE A 682 -20.20 -4.43 15.24
C PHE A 682 -21.57 -4.05 15.78
N GLU A 683 -22.15 -4.89 16.63
CA GLU A 683 -23.49 -4.73 17.19
C GLU A 683 -23.43 -4.67 18.71
N ALA A 684 -24.05 -3.66 19.30
CA ALA A 684 -24.28 -3.54 20.74
C ALA A 684 -25.79 -3.70 21.03
N VAL A 685 -26.12 -4.49 22.06
CA VAL A 685 -27.48 -4.88 22.41
C VAL A 685 -27.75 -4.55 23.87
N TRP A 686 -28.76 -3.71 24.11
CA TRP A 686 -29.29 -3.40 25.43
C TRP A 686 -30.65 -4.06 25.61
N THR A 687 -30.78 -4.89 26.63
CA THR A 687 -32.07 -5.48 27.05
C THR A 687 -32.60 -4.71 28.24
N LEU A 688 -33.83 -4.21 28.14
CA LEU A 688 -34.50 -3.43 29.17
C LEU A 688 -34.99 -4.33 30.33
N ASP A 689 -35.24 -3.73 31.50
CA ASP A 689 -35.85 -4.44 32.65
C ASP A 689 -37.32 -4.83 32.42
N ALA A 690 -38.01 -4.09 31.54
CA ALA A 690 -39.39 -4.34 31.17
C ALA A 690 -39.66 -3.89 29.73
N PRO A 691 -40.66 -4.49 29.05
CA PRO A 691 -41.08 -4.02 27.73
C PRO A 691 -41.59 -2.58 27.74
N ILE A 692 -41.34 -1.89 26.63
CA ILE A 692 -41.71 -0.49 26.41
C ILE A 692 -43.24 -0.42 26.21
N ALA A 693 -43.90 0.41 27.00
CA ALA A 693 -45.33 0.70 26.87
C ALA A 693 -45.59 1.76 25.79
N ALA A 694 -46.79 2.32 25.73
CA ALA A 694 -47.11 3.44 24.84
C ALA A 694 -46.30 4.70 25.22
N ASP A 695 -45.22 5.01 24.49
CA ASP A 695 -44.30 6.10 24.79
C ASP A 695 -43.60 6.66 23.54
N LYS A 696 -43.06 7.88 23.67
CA LYS A 696 -42.11 8.48 22.74
C LYS A 696 -40.74 8.44 23.38
N LEU A 697 -39.73 8.00 22.64
CA LEU A 697 -38.41 7.71 23.17
C LEU A 697 -37.32 8.56 22.54
N ARG A 698 -36.30 8.87 23.33
CA ARG A 698 -35.03 9.44 22.89
C ARG A 698 -33.88 8.55 23.36
N LEU A 699 -33.03 8.19 22.42
CA LEU A 699 -31.77 7.51 22.62
C LEU A 699 -30.66 8.57 22.52
N THR A 700 -29.76 8.61 23.48
CA THR A 700 -28.54 9.41 23.42
C THR A 700 -27.37 8.47 23.67
N LEU A 701 -26.51 8.30 22.68
CA LEU A 701 -25.29 7.51 22.80
C LEU A 701 -24.10 8.46 22.92
N ASP A 702 -23.37 8.36 24.03
CA ASP A 702 -22.25 9.25 24.37
C ASP A 702 -21.08 9.04 23.39
N GLY A 703 -20.80 10.07 22.59
CA GLY A 703 -19.62 10.12 21.73
C GLY A 703 -18.63 11.22 22.15
N SER A 704 -19.03 12.11 23.05
CA SER A 704 -18.29 13.35 23.35
C SER A 704 -17.52 13.34 24.69
N SER A 705 -17.84 12.44 25.63
CA SER A 705 -17.17 12.39 26.93
C SER A 705 -15.78 11.70 26.92
N PRO A 706 -14.98 11.81 28.00
CA PRO A 706 -13.71 11.08 28.12
C PRO A 706 -13.84 9.55 28.08
N ASN A 707 -15.00 9.02 28.50
CA ASN A 707 -15.29 7.58 28.50
C ASN A 707 -16.29 7.19 27.40
N SER A 708 -16.49 8.06 26.41
CA SER A 708 -17.44 7.87 25.32
C SER A 708 -17.11 6.68 24.44
N VAL A 709 -18.05 6.33 23.56
CA VAL A 709 -17.86 5.31 22.53
C VAL A 709 -16.69 5.70 21.63
N ARG A 710 -15.71 4.80 21.56
CA ARG A 710 -14.45 4.97 20.80
C ARG A 710 -14.10 3.69 20.07
N ASP A 711 -13.32 3.77 19.00
CA ASP A 711 -12.72 2.55 18.43
C ASP A 711 -11.55 2.02 19.29
N LEU A 712 -10.90 0.97 18.80
CA LEU A 712 -9.73 0.36 19.43
C LEU A 712 -8.49 1.29 19.45
N PHE A 713 -8.50 2.37 18.67
CA PHE A 713 -7.43 3.35 18.56
C PHE A 713 -7.68 4.60 19.40
N GLY A 714 -8.88 4.73 19.99
CA GLY A 714 -9.26 5.82 20.88
C GLY A 714 -9.97 6.98 20.19
N THR A 715 -10.25 6.87 18.89
CA THR A 715 -10.99 7.87 18.10
C THR A 715 -12.43 7.94 18.59
N THR A 716 -12.93 9.14 18.90
CA THR A 716 -14.32 9.34 19.31
C THR A 716 -15.27 9.07 18.15
N MET A 717 -16.46 8.56 18.47
CA MET A 717 -17.57 8.55 17.52
C MET A 717 -17.83 9.96 16.99
N ASP A 718 -18.14 10.06 15.70
CA ASP A 718 -18.55 11.31 15.07
C ASP A 718 -19.83 11.84 15.71
N GLY A 719 -20.89 11.04 15.76
CA GLY A 719 -22.07 11.34 16.56
C GLY A 719 -22.88 12.56 16.12
N ASP A 720 -22.44 13.38 15.16
CA ASP A 720 -23.16 14.56 14.67
C ASP A 720 -24.47 14.13 13.95
N TRP A 721 -25.56 14.05 14.72
CA TRP A 721 -26.91 13.72 14.21
C TRP A 721 -27.93 14.73 14.73
N THR A 722 -28.66 15.39 13.81
CA THR A 722 -29.70 16.38 14.18
C THR A 722 -31.11 15.79 14.11
N ASP A 723 -32.05 16.40 14.83
CA ASP A 723 -33.34 15.83 15.23
C ASP A 723 -34.45 15.85 14.17
N THR A 724 -34.20 16.32 12.94
CA THR A 724 -35.26 16.77 12.03
C THR A 724 -35.22 16.21 10.61
N VAL A 725 -34.86 14.92 10.46
CA VAL A 725 -34.87 14.14 9.21
C VAL A 725 -33.60 14.36 8.38
N SER A 726 -32.63 13.45 8.50
CA SER A 726 -31.34 13.45 7.76
C SER A 726 -30.98 12.05 7.27
N SER A 727 -30.39 11.96 6.08
CA SER A 727 -30.07 10.70 5.40
C SER A 727 -28.83 10.00 5.97
N TYR A 728 -28.94 8.69 6.09
CA TYR A 728 -27.90 7.70 6.42
C TYR A 728 -26.60 7.86 5.61
N PRO A 729 -25.41 7.54 6.18
CA PRO A 729 -25.11 7.12 7.58
C PRO A 729 -24.88 8.29 8.55
N SER A 730 -24.75 8.02 9.87
CA SER A 730 -24.56 9.09 10.88
C SER A 730 -23.21 9.78 10.84
N GLY A 731 -23.18 11.06 11.23
CA GLY A 731 -21.99 11.87 11.26
C GLY A 731 -21.66 12.59 9.94
N ASN A 732 -20.71 13.52 9.99
CA ASN A 732 -20.14 14.25 8.84
C ASN A 732 -18.74 13.75 8.41
N GLY A 733 -18.28 12.66 9.01
CA GLY A 733 -16.92 12.12 8.92
C GLY A 733 -15.95 12.60 10.00
N VAL A 734 -16.31 13.60 10.80
CA VAL A 734 -15.42 14.25 11.78
C VAL A 734 -15.70 13.74 13.19
N ALA A 735 -14.65 13.42 13.95
CA ALA A 735 -14.80 12.82 15.27
C ALA A 735 -15.38 13.82 16.30
N GLY A 736 -16.37 13.38 17.06
CA GLY A 736 -16.88 14.06 18.26
C GLY A 736 -18.33 14.56 18.13
N GLY A 737 -19.15 14.25 19.13
CA GLY A 737 -20.58 14.54 19.14
C GLY A 737 -21.34 13.37 19.76
N ASP A 738 -22.56 13.59 20.26
CA ASP A 738 -23.40 12.49 20.78
C ASP A 738 -24.43 12.07 19.75
N PHE A 739 -24.56 10.76 19.50
CA PHE A 739 -25.59 10.25 18.60
C PHE A 739 -26.95 10.30 19.29
N VAL A 740 -27.85 11.13 18.76
CA VAL A 740 -29.21 11.31 19.29
C VAL A 740 -30.24 10.76 18.31
N TYR A 741 -31.05 9.80 18.77
CA TYR A 741 -32.05 9.13 17.95
C TYR A 741 -33.42 9.12 18.61
N ARG A 742 -34.50 9.12 17.81
CA ARG A 742 -35.88 9.07 18.30
C ARG A 742 -36.64 7.92 17.68
N LEU A 743 -37.53 7.32 18.47
CA LEU A 743 -38.47 6.30 18.04
C LEU A 743 -39.75 6.34 18.90
N ASN A 744 -40.86 5.85 18.37
CA ASN A 744 -42.14 5.80 19.06
C ASN A 744 -42.59 4.35 19.22
N VAL A 745 -43.17 4.00 20.37
CA VAL A 745 -43.76 2.68 20.61
C VAL A 745 -45.22 2.89 21.01
N LEU A 746 -46.14 2.32 20.24
CA LEU A 746 -47.57 2.30 20.58
C LEU A 746 -48.10 0.90 20.29
N PRO A 747 -48.02 -0.02 21.27
CA PRO A 747 -48.40 -1.40 21.05
C PRO A 747 -49.87 -1.50 20.63
N GLY A 748 -50.14 -2.11 19.48
CA GLY A 748 -51.48 -2.24 18.91
C GLY A 748 -51.88 -1.20 17.87
N ASP A 749 -51.09 -0.15 17.63
CA ASP A 749 -51.34 0.80 16.53
C ASP A 749 -50.79 0.22 15.22
N LEU A 750 -51.66 -0.51 14.53
CA LEU A 750 -51.35 -1.32 13.37
C LEU A 750 -51.58 -0.57 12.08
N ASP A 751 -52.08 0.66 12.08
CA ASP A 751 -52.23 1.51 10.89
C ASP A 751 -51.39 2.80 10.96
N HIS A 752 -50.64 2.99 12.05
CA HIS A 752 -49.79 4.15 12.33
C HIS A 752 -50.59 5.45 12.46
N SER A 753 -51.84 5.36 12.90
CA SER A 753 -52.71 6.54 13.10
C SER A 753 -52.38 7.32 14.37
N GLY A 754 -51.57 6.75 15.28
CA GLY A 754 -51.21 7.32 16.57
C GLY A 754 -52.24 7.05 17.68
N VAL A 755 -53.27 6.26 17.40
CA VAL A 755 -54.28 5.79 18.36
C VAL A 755 -54.57 4.32 18.09
N VAL A 756 -54.75 3.53 19.15
CA VAL A 756 -55.21 2.14 19.02
C VAL A 756 -56.73 2.13 19.03
N ASP A 757 -57.36 1.71 17.93
CA ASP A 757 -58.82 1.64 17.85
C ASP A 757 -59.36 0.38 17.12
N SER A 758 -60.65 0.41 16.81
CA SER A 758 -61.32 -0.67 16.09
C SER A 758 -60.76 -0.98 14.69
N SER A 759 -60.11 -0.03 14.02
CA SER A 759 -59.44 -0.22 12.71
C SER A 759 -58.30 -1.22 12.84
N ASP A 760 -57.48 -1.08 13.90
CA ASP A 760 -56.37 -1.96 14.20
C ASP A 760 -56.87 -3.38 14.46
N GLU A 761 -57.89 -3.52 15.32
CA GLU A 761 -58.48 -4.83 15.61
C GLU A 761 -59.02 -5.48 14.32
N GLN A 762 -59.66 -4.69 13.46
CA GLN A 762 -60.19 -5.18 12.18
C GLN A 762 -59.06 -5.62 11.23
N SER A 763 -57.91 -4.94 11.25
CA SER A 763 -56.74 -5.31 10.46
C SER A 763 -56.20 -6.69 10.86
N VAL A 764 -56.08 -6.99 12.16
CA VAL A 764 -55.67 -8.31 12.67
C VAL A 764 -56.67 -9.38 12.24
N ARG A 765 -57.97 -9.08 12.32
CA ARG A 765 -59.04 -10.02 11.92
C ARG A 765 -59.01 -10.33 10.43
N ALA A 766 -58.58 -9.39 9.58
CA ALA A 766 -58.52 -9.59 8.13
C ALA A 766 -57.51 -10.68 7.72
N VAL A 767 -56.45 -10.87 8.50
CA VAL A 767 -55.39 -11.86 8.27
C VAL A 767 -55.38 -12.98 9.30
N PHE A 768 -56.49 -13.16 10.02
CA PHE A 768 -56.64 -14.15 11.09
C PHE A 768 -56.37 -15.58 10.63
N GLY A 769 -55.59 -16.32 11.42
CA GLY A 769 -55.19 -17.69 11.13
C GLY A 769 -54.00 -17.82 10.18
N SER A 770 -53.39 -16.72 9.77
CA SER A 770 -52.12 -16.72 9.04
C SER A 770 -50.92 -16.94 9.97
N PHE A 771 -49.81 -17.40 9.41
CA PHE A 771 -48.54 -17.63 10.09
C PHE A 771 -47.39 -17.47 9.09
N THR A 772 -46.16 -17.36 9.57
CA THR A 772 -45.00 -16.91 8.78
C THR A 772 -44.74 -17.71 7.48
N ALA A 773 -45.18 -18.97 7.39
CA ALA A 773 -45.04 -19.80 6.20
C ALA A 773 -46.20 -19.71 5.17
N PHE A 774 -47.19 -18.83 5.38
CA PHE A 774 -48.32 -18.59 4.48
C PHE A 774 -48.31 -17.16 3.91
N GLY A 775 -48.63 -17.03 2.62
CA GLY A 775 -48.43 -15.79 1.85
C GLY A 775 -49.33 -14.59 2.17
N ASN A 776 -50.31 -14.72 3.06
CA ASN A 776 -51.17 -13.61 3.51
C ASN A 776 -50.78 -13.07 4.90
N TYR A 777 -49.67 -13.54 5.47
CA TYR A 777 -49.17 -13.08 6.76
C TYR A 777 -48.53 -11.69 6.65
N VAL A 778 -48.81 -10.81 7.62
CA VAL A 778 -48.28 -9.45 7.70
C VAL A 778 -47.67 -9.25 9.08
N ALA A 779 -46.36 -8.95 9.16
CA ALA A 779 -45.61 -8.97 10.42
C ALA A 779 -46.16 -8.04 11.52
N ARG A 780 -46.64 -6.83 11.15
CA ARG A 780 -47.24 -5.88 12.11
C ARG A 780 -48.46 -6.47 12.82
N ASN A 781 -49.25 -7.31 12.13
CA ASN A 781 -50.47 -7.91 12.68
C ASN A 781 -50.22 -9.07 13.65
N ASP A 782 -48.98 -9.52 13.80
CA ASP A 782 -48.53 -10.49 14.81
C ASP A 782 -47.98 -9.71 16.02
N VAL A 783 -48.88 -9.24 16.87
CA VAL A 783 -48.62 -8.16 17.85
C VAL A 783 -47.73 -8.62 19.02
N ASP A 784 -47.57 -9.94 19.21
CA ASP A 784 -46.59 -10.51 20.14
C ASP A 784 -45.38 -11.17 19.46
N GLY A 785 -45.31 -11.16 18.13
CA GLY A 785 -44.18 -11.66 17.35
C GLY A 785 -43.95 -13.16 17.51
N ASN A 786 -45.00 -13.94 17.77
CA ASN A 786 -44.87 -15.38 18.03
C ASN A 786 -44.79 -16.22 16.73
N GLY A 787 -45.10 -15.62 15.57
CA GLY A 787 -45.14 -16.24 14.25
C GLY A 787 -46.54 -16.66 13.78
N PHE A 788 -47.59 -16.42 14.56
CA PHE A 788 -48.98 -16.79 14.30
C PHE A 788 -49.93 -15.64 14.63
N ILE A 789 -50.79 -15.28 13.68
CA ILE A 789 -51.83 -14.27 13.88
C ILE A 789 -53.13 -14.95 14.27
N VAL A 790 -53.50 -14.89 15.54
CA VAL A 790 -54.61 -15.63 16.14
C VAL A 790 -55.47 -14.76 17.06
N SER A 791 -56.39 -15.37 17.81
CA SER A 791 -57.27 -14.62 18.73
C SER A 791 -56.53 -13.91 19.84
N LYS A 792 -55.30 -14.34 20.13
CA LYS A 792 -54.44 -13.67 21.10
C LYS A 792 -54.04 -12.27 20.63
N ASP A 793 -53.67 -12.09 19.37
CA ASP A 793 -53.30 -10.80 18.77
C ASP A 793 -54.47 -9.82 18.77
N VAL A 794 -55.66 -10.31 18.45
CA VAL A 794 -56.91 -9.54 18.54
C VAL A 794 -57.17 -9.07 19.98
N LEU A 795 -56.96 -9.95 20.96
CA LEU A 795 -57.15 -9.61 22.38
C LEU A 795 -56.08 -8.64 22.89
N LEU A 796 -54.84 -8.78 22.43
CA LEU A 796 -53.75 -7.86 22.76
C LEU A 796 -54.00 -6.47 22.19
N THR A 797 -54.51 -6.37 20.97
CA THR A 797 -54.89 -5.10 20.33
C THR A 797 -56.07 -4.47 21.08
N ARG A 798 -57.15 -5.22 21.29
CA ARG A 798 -58.35 -4.74 22.00
C ARG A 798 -58.09 -4.31 23.43
N ALA A 799 -57.16 -4.96 24.13
CA ALA A 799 -56.81 -4.60 25.50
C ALA A 799 -56.24 -3.18 25.62
N ARG A 800 -55.88 -2.56 24.50
CA ARG A 800 -55.26 -1.24 24.37
C ARG A 800 -56.16 -0.25 23.63
N ASP A 801 -57.42 -0.58 23.42
CA ASP A 801 -58.41 0.31 22.77
C ASP A 801 -58.45 1.68 23.47
N GLY A 802 -58.15 2.74 22.72
CA GLY A 802 -58.04 4.11 23.20
C GLY A 802 -56.64 4.54 23.67
N ASP A 803 -55.64 3.65 23.65
CA ASP A 803 -54.25 4.02 23.94
C ASP A 803 -53.73 4.98 22.87
N THR A 804 -52.98 5.99 23.31
CA THR A 804 -52.37 7.00 22.45
C THR A 804 -50.94 7.29 22.90
N LEU A 805 -50.11 7.72 21.97
CA LEU A 805 -48.80 8.26 22.29
C LEU A 805 -48.93 9.50 23.20
N PRO A 806 -47.99 9.71 24.13
CA PRO A 806 -47.99 10.89 25.00
C PRO A 806 -47.93 12.19 24.17
N ALA A 807 -48.64 13.23 24.63
CA ALA A 807 -48.76 14.48 23.88
C ALA A 807 -47.43 15.25 23.80
N ALA A 808 -46.62 15.19 24.86
CA ALA A 808 -45.30 15.83 24.92
C ALA A 808 -44.27 15.13 24.01
N SER A 809 -43.10 15.76 23.86
CA SER A 809 -41.92 15.16 23.24
C SER A 809 -40.90 14.79 24.31
N PRO A 810 -40.05 13.77 24.09
CA PRO A 810 -38.97 13.45 25.02
C PRO A 810 -38.07 14.67 25.18
N ALA A 811 -37.79 15.10 26.41
CA ALA A 811 -36.93 16.26 26.64
C ALA A 811 -35.48 15.98 26.25
N ALA A 812 -34.72 17.03 25.97
CA ALA A 812 -33.30 16.91 25.76
C ALA A 812 -32.59 16.52 27.05
N ALA A 813 -31.54 15.70 26.95
CA ALA A 813 -30.71 15.32 28.08
C ALA A 813 -30.30 16.58 28.85
N MET A 814 -30.62 16.64 30.14
CA MET A 814 -30.18 17.72 31.00
C MET A 814 -28.69 17.51 31.22
N THR A 815 -27.84 18.38 30.65
CA THR A 815 -26.39 18.36 30.90
C THR A 815 -26.16 18.46 32.41
N SER A 816 -25.82 17.35 33.07
CA SER A 816 -25.44 17.39 34.47
C SER A 816 -24.03 17.99 34.54
N SER A 817 -23.94 19.30 34.75
CA SER A 817 -22.68 19.93 35.12
C SER A 817 -22.34 19.50 36.55
N ALA A 818 -21.65 18.38 36.70
CA ALA A 818 -20.97 18.09 37.95
C ALA A 818 -19.94 19.22 38.19
N PRO A 819 -19.89 19.86 39.37
CA PRO A 819 -18.94 20.92 39.62
C PRO A 819 -17.52 20.35 39.56
N SER A 820 -16.73 20.84 38.61
CA SER A 820 -15.31 20.56 38.47
C SER A 820 -14.56 21.02 39.73
N VAL A 821 -14.09 20.06 40.52
CA VAL A 821 -13.13 20.32 41.60
C VAL A 821 -11.74 20.38 40.97
N THR A 822 -11.23 21.59 40.77
CA THR A 822 -9.83 21.83 40.39
C THR A 822 -8.94 21.53 41.60
N LEU A 823 -8.18 20.44 41.55
CA LEU A 823 -7.06 20.21 42.46
C LEU A 823 -5.82 20.90 41.89
N MET A 824 -5.45 22.02 42.50
CA MET A 824 -4.15 22.68 42.28
C MET A 824 -3.02 21.78 42.78
N ALA A 825 -2.02 21.58 41.92
CA ALA A 825 -0.83 20.78 42.17
C ALA A 825 -0.05 21.22 43.41
N GLY A 826 0.38 20.25 44.22
CA GLY A 826 1.25 20.45 45.37
C GLY A 826 2.23 19.30 45.57
N VAL A 827 3.45 19.51 45.06
CA VAL A 827 4.77 19.07 45.57
C VAL A 827 4.90 17.64 46.12
N VAL A 828 5.74 16.88 45.41
CA VAL A 828 6.36 15.62 45.84
C VAL A 828 7.27 15.84 47.06
N THR A 829 7.01 15.11 48.15
CA THR A 829 8.07 14.60 49.06
C THR A 829 7.69 13.21 49.58
N GLU A 830 8.70 12.36 49.67
CA GLU A 830 8.75 10.90 49.79
C GLU A 830 8.00 10.18 50.94
N PRO A 831 7.81 8.84 50.85
CA PRO A 831 7.05 8.08 51.82
C PRO A 831 7.93 7.51 52.94
N THR A 832 7.48 7.65 54.19
CA THR A 832 7.81 6.67 55.24
C THR A 832 6.62 6.44 56.16
N GLY A 833 6.20 5.18 56.24
CA GLY A 833 5.89 4.57 57.54
C GLY A 833 4.44 4.56 58.02
N GLN A 834 3.85 3.36 57.92
CA GLN A 834 3.01 2.71 58.94
C GLN A 834 1.58 3.21 59.23
N SER A 835 0.65 2.29 58.96
CA SER A 835 -0.55 1.89 59.73
C SER A 835 -0.86 2.67 61.02
N VAL A 836 -2.11 3.10 61.24
CA VAL A 836 -3.15 2.36 62.01
C VAL A 836 -4.56 2.99 61.84
N SER A 837 -5.57 2.11 61.81
CA SER A 837 -6.97 2.19 62.33
C SER A 837 -7.77 3.51 62.35
N ALA A 838 -8.99 3.37 61.79
CA ALA A 838 -10.31 3.65 62.39
C ALA A 838 -10.45 4.86 63.34
N ASP A 839 -11.36 5.79 63.04
CA ASP A 839 -12.74 5.64 63.49
C ASP A 839 -13.65 6.74 62.94
N ALA A 840 -14.92 6.37 62.86
CA ALA A 840 -16.05 7.20 62.48
C ALA A 840 -16.31 8.36 63.46
N GLN A 841 -16.97 9.43 62.99
CA GLN A 841 -18.20 9.95 63.60
C GLN A 841 -18.78 11.16 62.84
N THR A 842 -19.96 10.91 62.23
CA THR A 842 -21.22 11.67 62.38
C THR A 842 -21.21 13.12 62.89
N ALA A 843 -21.91 13.99 62.16
CA ALA A 843 -23.04 14.85 62.62
C ALA A 843 -23.18 16.05 61.65
N THR A 844 -24.18 16.06 60.77
CA THR A 844 -25.51 16.68 60.91
C THR A 844 -25.53 18.20 61.19
N THR A 845 -26.43 18.85 60.43
CA THR A 845 -27.30 20.00 60.79
C THR A 845 -27.20 21.27 59.92
N THR A 846 -28.25 21.44 59.10
CA THR A 846 -29.14 22.62 58.94
C THR A 846 -28.56 24.03 58.77
N SER A 847 -28.97 24.74 57.71
CA SER A 847 -30.02 25.80 57.74
C SER A 847 -29.89 26.79 56.56
N ALA A 848 -31.05 27.22 56.05
CA ALA A 848 -31.26 28.26 55.03
C ALA A 848 -31.39 29.67 55.69
N PRO A 849 -31.93 30.73 55.04
CA PRO A 849 -31.57 31.47 53.82
C PRO A 849 -31.53 33.02 54.02
N SER A 850 -31.11 33.82 53.02
CA SER A 850 -31.51 35.25 52.80
C SER A 850 -30.92 35.74 51.45
N THR A 851 -31.71 36.18 50.45
CA THR A 851 -32.39 37.47 50.15
C THR A 851 -31.53 38.72 49.86
N GLN A 852 -31.96 39.42 48.78
CA GLN A 852 -31.62 40.78 48.28
C GLN A 852 -30.31 40.93 47.47
N GLY A 853 -30.25 41.65 46.35
CA GLY A 853 -31.21 42.49 45.61
C GLY A 853 -30.46 43.46 44.66
N MET A 854 -31.17 43.97 43.62
CA MET A 854 -30.88 45.23 42.87
C MET A 854 -29.59 45.28 42.02
N THR A 855 -29.46 45.89 40.83
CA THR A 855 -30.24 46.84 40.01
C THR A 855 -29.48 47.07 38.67
N HIS A 856 -30.16 47.70 37.71
CA HIS A 856 -29.66 48.53 36.58
C HIS A 856 -29.47 47.92 35.17
N ALA A 857 -30.42 48.30 34.29
CA ALA A 857 -30.26 48.50 32.84
C ALA A 857 -29.56 49.86 32.56
N PRO A 858 -29.10 50.18 31.33
CA PRO A 858 -30.02 50.58 30.25
C PRO A 858 -29.59 50.28 28.78
N SER A 859 -30.61 50.28 27.87
CA SER A 859 -30.73 50.89 26.50
C SER A 859 -29.55 50.83 25.51
N GLY A 860 -29.68 50.65 24.19
CA GLY A 860 -30.74 50.61 23.16
C GLY A 860 -29.99 50.46 21.79
N VAL A 861 -30.55 50.10 20.64
CA VAL A 861 -31.28 50.96 19.69
C VAL A 861 -31.32 50.24 18.32
N ILE A 862 -32.54 50.02 17.80
CA ILE A 862 -33.08 50.25 16.42
C ILE A 862 -32.45 49.55 15.18
N ALA A 863 -33.32 48.83 14.45
CA ALA A 863 -33.19 48.27 13.08
C ALA A 863 -33.33 49.34 11.96
N PRO A 864 -33.16 49.02 10.65
CA PRO A 864 -34.28 48.46 9.88
C PRO A 864 -33.91 47.53 8.70
N ALA A 865 -34.96 46.86 8.18
CA ALA A 865 -34.99 46.05 6.94
C ALA A 865 -34.85 46.89 5.64
N PRO A 866 -34.85 46.23 4.46
CA PRO A 866 -36.04 46.35 3.63
C PRO A 866 -36.50 45.07 2.91
N THR A 867 -37.80 45.10 2.59
CA THR A 867 -38.64 44.19 1.82
C THR A 867 -38.50 44.32 0.29
N HIS A 868 -38.73 43.23 -0.46
CA HIS A 868 -39.52 43.26 -1.72
C HIS A 868 -40.04 41.84 -2.08
N GLN A 869 -41.33 41.73 -2.39
CA GLN A 869 -42.01 40.60 -3.05
C GLN A 869 -42.48 41.05 -4.48
N PRO A 870 -43.34 40.29 -5.21
CA PRO A 870 -43.06 39.11 -6.04
C PRO A 870 -43.54 39.30 -7.50
N ILE A 871 -43.25 38.36 -8.42
CA ILE A 871 -43.89 38.29 -9.75
C ILE A 871 -44.32 36.85 -10.05
N THR A 872 -45.53 36.72 -10.58
CA THR A 872 -46.31 35.52 -10.90
C THR A 872 -46.13 35.02 -12.34
N ALA A 873 -46.24 33.68 -12.50
CA ALA A 873 -46.85 32.84 -13.55
C ALA A 873 -46.93 33.30 -15.03
N ASP A 874 -46.55 32.44 -15.97
CA ASP A 874 -47.51 31.59 -16.73
C ASP A 874 -46.83 30.59 -17.69
N ASP A 875 -47.58 29.49 -17.91
CA ASP A 875 -47.58 28.40 -18.92
C ASP A 875 -46.62 28.41 -20.13
N ASP A 876 -46.07 27.23 -20.44
CA ASP A 876 -46.44 26.54 -21.69
C ASP A 876 -46.11 25.03 -21.64
N THR A 877 -47.04 24.28 -22.22
CA THR A 877 -47.15 22.83 -22.34
C THR A 877 -46.37 22.31 -23.56
N PHE A 878 -45.82 21.08 -23.53
CA PHE A 878 -45.80 20.20 -24.71
C PHE A 878 -45.58 18.72 -24.35
N ASP A 879 -46.24 17.89 -25.15
CA ASP A 879 -46.65 16.51 -24.97
C ASP A 879 -45.58 15.39 -25.00
N ALA A 880 -46.06 14.25 -24.51
CA ALA A 880 -45.51 12.91 -24.45
C ALA A 880 -45.14 12.25 -25.79
N ILE A 881 -44.27 11.24 -25.72
CA ILE A 881 -44.31 10.05 -26.59
C ILE A 881 -44.10 8.79 -25.74
N GLU A 882 -45.11 7.92 -25.78
CA GLU A 882 -45.12 6.54 -25.31
C GLU A 882 -44.23 5.62 -26.17
N ALA A 883 -43.69 4.57 -25.56
CA ALA A 883 -43.54 3.27 -26.23
C ALA A 883 -43.53 2.11 -25.21
N THR A 884 -44.70 1.49 -25.07
CA THR A 884 -44.94 0.17 -24.44
C THR A 884 -44.73 -0.92 -25.50
N VAL A 885 -44.03 -2.01 -25.18
CA VAL A 885 -44.25 -3.34 -25.79
C VAL A 885 -44.08 -4.43 -24.73
N GLU A 886 -45.15 -5.20 -24.53
CA GLU A 886 -45.26 -6.42 -23.72
C GLU A 886 -44.52 -7.63 -24.32
N GLY A 887 -44.19 -8.61 -23.48
CA GLY A 887 -43.78 -9.95 -23.93
C GLY A 887 -43.53 -10.96 -22.80
N ALA A 888 -44.59 -11.60 -22.33
CA ALA A 888 -44.60 -12.63 -21.29
C ALA A 888 -43.98 -13.99 -21.72
N ALA A 889 -43.36 -14.71 -20.78
CA ALA A 889 -43.38 -16.18 -20.69
C ALA A 889 -42.89 -16.69 -19.31
N ALA A 890 -43.64 -17.63 -18.72
CA ALA A 890 -43.46 -18.22 -17.38
C ALA A 890 -42.73 -19.60 -17.43
N PRO A 891 -42.63 -20.42 -16.35
CA PRO A 891 -41.39 -21.03 -15.84
C PRO A 891 -41.28 -22.55 -16.07
N PRO A 892 -40.35 -23.26 -15.39
CA PRO A 892 -40.78 -24.53 -14.79
C PRO A 892 -40.23 -24.84 -13.37
N SER A 893 -41.20 -25.17 -12.52
CA SER A 893 -41.31 -26.38 -11.66
C SER A 893 -40.46 -26.57 -10.41
N ALA A 894 -41.22 -26.68 -9.31
CA ALA A 894 -40.91 -27.23 -8.00
C ALA A 894 -40.66 -28.74 -7.98
N THR A 895 -39.96 -29.21 -6.93
CA THR A 895 -40.23 -30.49 -6.27
C THR A 895 -40.14 -30.35 -4.74
N THR A 896 -41.26 -30.64 -4.10
CA THR A 896 -41.50 -30.83 -2.65
C THR A 896 -41.13 -32.24 -2.17
N SER A 897 -40.65 -32.40 -0.92
CA SER A 897 -41.22 -33.29 0.13
C SER A 897 -40.23 -33.44 1.31
N VAL A 898 -40.47 -32.92 2.52
CA VAL A 898 -41.32 -33.43 3.64
C VAL A 898 -40.59 -34.37 4.64
N SER A 899 -40.33 -33.79 5.82
CA SER A 899 -40.50 -34.24 7.22
C SER A 899 -39.83 -35.51 7.82
N ALA A 900 -39.00 -35.23 8.83
CA ALA A 900 -39.10 -35.64 10.25
C ALA A 900 -39.10 -37.13 10.67
N ARG A 901 -38.17 -37.48 11.59
CA ARG A 901 -38.52 -38.14 12.87
C ARG A 901 -37.43 -38.03 13.93
N ALA A 902 -37.87 -37.66 15.12
CA ALA A 902 -37.13 -37.47 16.38
C ALA A 902 -36.67 -38.76 17.06
N ARG A 903 -35.70 -38.66 18.00
CA ARG A 903 -35.81 -39.19 19.39
C ARG A 903 -34.62 -38.80 20.32
N LYS A 904 -34.97 -38.02 21.35
CA LYS A 904 -34.57 -37.97 22.77
C LYS A 904 -33.28 -38.66 23.29
N ILE A 905 -32.39 -37.82 23.86
CA ILE A 905 -31.88 -37.74 25.26
C ILE A 905 -31.52 -39.06 26.00
N TRP A 906 -30.26 -39.19 26.48
CA TRP A 906 -29.88 -39.21 27.91
C TRP A 906 -28.38 -38.99 28.17
N LEU A 907 -28.15 -38.51 29.39
CA LEU A 907 -26.99 -37.85 30.02
C LEU A 907 -25.90 -38.82 30.55
N ARG A 908 -24.61 -38.42 30.51
CA ARG A 908 -23.65 -38.31 31.67
C ARG A 908 -22.17 -38.64 31.35
N ARG A 909 -21.30 -37.66 31.72
CA ARG A 909 -20.07 -37.71 32.56
C ARG A 909 -19.11 -38.92 32.42
N ALA A 910 -17.80 -38.84 32.58
CA ALA A 910 -16.79 -37.79 32.79
C ALA A 910 -15.41 -38.51 32.80
N MET A 911 -14.34 -37.76 32.52
CA MET A 911 -12.93 -37.88 32.95
C MET A 911 -12.40 -39.24 33.48
N ALA A 912 -11.26 -39.70 32.96
CA ALA A 912 -9.95 -39.51 33.60
C ALA A 912 -8.82 -40.36 32.95
N ALA A 913 -7.64 -39.73 32.97
CA ALA A 913 -6.26 -40.14 32.71
C ALA A 913 -5.85 -41.62 32.84
N HIS A 914 -4.83 -42.01 32.07
CA HIS A 914 -3.59 -42.57 32.64
C HIS A 914 -2.41 -42.47 31.65
N ALA A 915 -1.30 -41.90 32.15
CA ALA A 915 0.04 -41.95 31.57
C ALA A 915 0.75 -43.27 31.94
N TRP A 916 1.72 -43.74 31.14
CA TRP A 916 3.16 -43.77 31.48
C TRP A 916 4.06 -44.47 30.43
N ARG A 917 5.36 -44.25 30.60
CA ARG A 917 6.51 -44.36 29.68
C ARG A 917 7.27 -45.70 29.68
N GLY A 918 8.14 -45.86 28.67
CA GLY A 918 9.48 -46.49 28.75
C GLY A 918 9.63 -47.80 27.97
N MET A 919 10.72 -48.16 27.28
CA MET A 919 12.10 -47.66 27.17
C MET A 919 12.79 -48.29 25.93
N ARG A 920 13.64 -47.49 25.27
CA ARG A 920 15.02 -47.74 24.73
C ARG A 920 15.40 -49.00 23.88
N ALA A 921 16.06 -48.68 22.75
CA ALA A 921 17.46 -48.97 22.35
C ALA A 921 17.74 -49.87 21.14
N GLY A 922 18.62 -49.33 20.25
CA GLY A 922 19.57 -50.03 19.35
C GLY A 922 18.95 -50.58 18.06
N SER A 923 19.58 -50.57 16.88
CA SER A 923 20.92 -50.21 16.40
C SER A 923 20.93 -50.52 14.89
N SER A 924 21.60 -49.71 14.06
CA SER A 924 21.92 -50.06 12.65
C SER A 924 22.75 -51.35 12.56
N PRO A 925 22.71 -52.07 11.42
CA PRO A 925 23.83 -51.93 10.47
C PRO A 925 23.47 -52.12 8.97
N THR A 926 24.19 -51.42 8.08
CA THR A 926 24.55 -51.81 6.68
C THR A 926 25.68 -52.87 6.71
N PRO A 927 26.14 -53.58 5.63
CA PRO A 927 26.15 -53.21 4.19
C PRO A 927 26.05 -54.42 3.18
N ASP A 928 26.53 -54.22 1.93
CA ASP A 928 26.90 -55.16 0.83
C ASP A 928 25.83 -55.45 -0.27
N GLN A 929 26.08 -55.54 -1.60
CA GLN A 929 27.24 -55.38 -2.51
C GLN A 929 26.79 -55.15 -3.99
N ARG A 930 27.63 -54.39 -4.70
CA ARG A 930 28.15 -54.49 -6.11
C ARG A 930 27.35 -55.10 -7.27
N GLY A 931 27.49 -54.39 -8.41
CA GLY A 931 27.58 -54.92 -9.79
C GLY A 931 26.66 -54.12 -10.74
N GLY A 932 27.08 -53.42 -11.80
CA GLY A 932 28.28 -53.44 -12.62
C GLY A 932 27.85 -53.58 -14.09
N THR A 933 28.15 -52.57 -14.92
CA THR A 933 28.48 -52.57 -16.38
C THR A 933 27.93 -51.34 -17.13
N ALA A 934 28.80 -50.78 -17.96
CA ALA A 934 28.64 -49.56 -18.76
C ALA A 934 28.58 -49.92 -20.28
N PRO A 935 28.94 -49.05 -21.26
CA PRO A 935 28.01 -48.26 -22.08
C PRO A 935 28.22 -48.46 -23.60
N SER A 936 27.35 -47.89 -24.46
CA SER A 936 27.64 -47.51 -25.88
C SER A 936 26.35 -46.96 -26.51
N ARG A 937 26.30 -46.09 -27.54
CA ARG A 937 27.23 -45.24 -28.30
C ARG A 937 26.30 -44.35 -29.16
N ALA A 938 26.68 -43.10 -29.39
CA ALA A 938 26.12 -42.24 -30.43
C ALA A 938 26.69 -42.60 -31.82
N ALA A 939 25.94 -42.33 -32.90
CA ALA A 939 26.43 -41.66 -34.12
C ALA A 939 25.33 -41.47 -35.20
N HIS A 940 25.43 -40.31 -35.85
CA HIS A 940 24.59 -39.65 -36.86
C HIS A 940 24.52 -40.27 -38.27
N ILE A 941 23.57 -39.74 -39.06
CA ILE A 941 23.65 -39.15 -40.44
C ILE A 941 22.27 -39.38 -41.12
N GLY A 942 21.54 -38.48 -41.78
CA GLY A 942 21.69 -37.08 -42.19
C GLY A 942 20.74 -36.80 -43.38
N ARG A 943 20.32 -35.52 -43.55
CA ARG A 943 19.66 -34.88 -44.73
C ARG A 943 18.17 -35.21 -45.02
N ALA A 944 17.31 -34.31 -45.51
CA ALA A 944 17.31 -32.86 -45.74
C ALA A 944 15.90 -32.41 -46.26
N VAL A 945 15.69 -31.08 -46.30
CA VAL A 945 14.86 -30.29 -47.24
C VAL A 945 13.42 -29.88 -46.85
N SER A 946 13.30 -28.57 -46.61
CA SER A 946 12.26 -27.55 -46.88
C SER A 946 10.77 -27.88 -46.74
N ALA A 947 10.10 -27.09 -45.90
CA ALA A 947 8.67 -26.79 -46.02
C ALA A 947 8.49 -25.40 -46.64
N GLN A 948 7.66 -25.33 -47.68
CA GLN A 948 7.14 -24.09 -48.25
C GLN A 948 5.62 -24.26 -48.39
N ASP A 949 4.91 -23.30 -47.81
CA ASP A 949 3.59 -22.76 -48.16
C ASP A 949 2.33 -23.65 -48.25
N ARG A 950 1.35 -23.17 -47.46
CA ARG A 950 -0.07 -22.93 -47.78
C ARG A 950 -1.01 -24.11 -48.02
N GLY A 951 -2.15 -24.01 -47.35
CA GLY A 951 -3.42 -24.34 -47.99
C GLY A 951 -4.48 -24.89 -47.05
N GLN A 952 -5.32 -23.97 -46.55
CA GLN A 952 -6.69 -24.25 -46.12
C GLN A 952 -7.40 -25.24 -47.06
N LEU A 953 -8.27 -26.12 -46.52
CA LEU A 953 -9.69 -26.08 -46.86
C LEU A 953 -10.51 -27.04 -45.99
N SER A 954 -11.58 -26.46 -45.43
CA SER A 954 -12.77 -27.09 -44.86
C SER A 954 -13.56 -27.92 -45.87
N LEU A 955 -14.26 -28.97 -45.41
CA LEU A 955 -15.66 -29.33 -45.75
C LEU A 955 -16.03 -30.66 -45.02
N LEU A 956 -16.90 -30.65 -43.99
CA LEU A 956 -18.36 -30.87 -44.06
C LEU A 956 -18.77 -32.18 -44.76
N THR A 957 -19.25 -33.19 -44.02
CA THR A 957 -20.66 -33.66 -44.00
C THR A 957 -20.87 -35.06 -43.35
N SER A 958 -21.55 -35.05 -42.20
CA SER A 958 -22.74 -35.83 -41.81
C SER A 958 -22.88 -37.38 -41.94
N PHE A 959 -23.14 -37.97 -40.76
CA PHE A 959 -24.28 -38.82 -40.35
C PHE A 959 -24.27 -40.38 -40.40
N ASN A 960 -24.62 -40.91 -39.21
CA ASN A 960 -25.31 -42.16 -38.82
C ASN A 960 -24.57 -43.51 -38.79
N GLN A 961 -24.47 -44.12 -37.59
CA GLN A 961 -25.35 -45.23 -37.18
C GLN A 961 -25.27 -45.58 -35.66
N ARG A 962 -26.37 -46.15 -35.17
CA ARG A 962 -26.76 -46.52 -33.78
C ARG A 962 -25.90 -47.73 -33.27
N LYS A 963 -25.84 -48.19 -32.00
CA LYS A 963 -26.88 -48.43 -30.98
C LYS A 963 -26.23 -49.08 -29.71
N SER A 964 -26.76 -48.72 -28.52
CA SER A 964 -27.03 -49.55 -27.31
C SER A 964 -25.93 -50.08 -26.35
N GLN A 965 -25.96 -49.49 -25.13
CA GLN A 965 -26.13 -50.08 -23.77
C GLN A 965 -25.07 -51.01 -23.14
N TYR A 966 -24.61 -50.68 -21.92
CA TYR A 966 -24.89 -51.41 -20.66
C TYR A 966 -24.51 -50.59 -19.40
N ARG A 967 -25.15 -50.93 -18.27
CA ARG A 967 -25.38 -50.18 -17.03
C ARG A 967 -24.25 -50.17 -15.97
N LEU A 968 -24.27 -49.08 -15.19
CA LEU A 968 -23.95 -48.89 -13.76
C LEU A 968 -24.05 -50.10 -12.81
N ARG A 969 -23.18 -50.14 -11.78
CA ARG A 969 -23.59 -50.22 -10.35
C ARG A 969 -22.49 -49.81 -9.36
N VAL A 970 -22.96 -49.16 -8.29
CA VAL A 970 -22.37 -48.34 -7.20
C VAL A 970 -21.76 -49.16 -6.06
N PHE A 971 -20.80 -48.61 -5.29
CA PHE A 971 -20.76 -48.52 -3.80
C PHE A 971 -19.54 -47.70 -3.31
N GLY A 972 -19.75 -46.77 -2.37
CA GLY A 972 -18.71 -45.94 -1.69
C GLY A 972 -17.94 -46.72 -0.61
N PRO A 973 -17.41 -46.08 0.46
CA PRO A 973 -17.55 -44.69 0.92
C PRO A 973 -16.46 -43.73 0.43
#